data_AF-A0A532TSF2-F1
#
_entry.id   AF-A0A532TSF2-F1
#
_cell.length_a   1.000
_cell.length_b   1.000
_cell.length_c   1.000
_cell.angle_alpha   90.00
_cell.angle_beta   90.00
_cell.angle_gamma   90.00
#
_symmetry.space_group_name_H-M   'P 1'
#
loop_
_entity.id
_entity.type
_entity.pdbx_description
1 polymer ?
#
loop_
_entity_poly.entity_id
_entity_poly.type
_entity_poly.pdbx_seq_one_letter_code
_entity_poly.pdbx_strand_id
1 'polypeptide(L)'
;MSKSKLIIGIILIVVGGVLIPTGFFVNQMFVDQIAEGVPDALLAIEEEALPSLEEQLPPLATPDVLLGVEDGALTSLEAQLPVLTTPAVLDGLKDEFLAQLPFIINGSGAALAINQTITGIAGIIGFPAAKDQFFNSPTFQADYGYITPQGVSDYYDTLMGDYDVVNLGYTVTAQNNLLYGVGPLPGLITDIELGMGLLGYMELYLNVSLGDQTLNQTMQLYYNATWGQLEALAGYISNYLWEVVVKSTYSPQYTIEQYAELVFYAQWANASVVEDGIDLSLFKDTLPPDTKGFEAGVPNPTNITILTCMALWDDSNSSSFVNDSGILVWVGAMQGDLTLRGYLMGIFSLNSTQLLILLDWLGSFMTILVPLLLFDETGYTVPELAQFAFYEQWANGTIQGAAVLPGGFLNELSADFAGPPYFEVGLPSPSGLSLTETMNLWDEANAYTFVNMNGILVWLEAITNTTLQSTLITTFGISAGELTVLLTWLGAFFTVRVPQLIFYETGYTVPELAQIAFYEQWADGTIQGLSILPDGFLSERDPPIEGPPYFEVGLTEGPTGLTASQCDALWDETSEYSLVSASGINKWYQAESSSTTYDDLRTHNDDLSAVQMTKILDWLPKFRDEIVNALAKEELGLPMEPYALGNTLLIALGAGGGTLAVIGIVLLILSKRK
;
A
#
# COMPACT_ATOMS: atom_id res chain seq x y z
N MET A 1 83.32 73.65 0.30
CA MET A 1 82.53 72.50 -0.21
C MET A 1 81.08 72.72 0.18
N SER A 2 80.15 72.76 -0.79
CA SER A 2 78.83 73.40 -0.62
C SER A 2 77.75 72.47 -0.05
N LYS A 3 76.94 73.04 0.85
CA LYS A 3 75.76 72.46 1.54
C LYS A 3 74.61 71.99 0.62
N SER A 4 74.77 72.03 -0.70
CA SER A 4 73.72 71.76 -1.68
C SER A 4 73.50 70.29 -2.03
N LYS A 5 74.42 69.38 -1.68
CA LYS A 5 74.25 67.93 -1.93
C LYS A 5 73.67 67.13 -0.74
N LEU A 6 73.64 67.70 0.46
CA LEU A 6 73.03 67.07 1.64
C LEU A 6 71.50 67.31 1.70
N ILE A 7 71.01 68.40 1.09
CA ILE A 7 69.58 68.77 1.10
C ILE A 7 68.76 67.96 0.08
N ILE A 8 69.36 67.58 -1.06
CA ILE A 8 68.69 66.74 -2.08
C ILE A 8 68.61 65.27 -1.62
N GLY A 9 69.59 64.80 -0.85
CA GLY A 9 69.57 63.45 -0.27
C GLY A 9 68.53 63.27 0.85
N ILE A 10 68.23 64.32 1.62
CA ILE A 10 67.22 64.27 2.69
C ILE A 10 65.80 64.47 2.13
N ILE A 11 65.62 65.28 1.09
CA ILE A 11 64.32 65.44 0.42
C ILE A 11 63.91 64.15 -0.32
N LEU A 12 64.85 63.41 -0.92
CA LEU A 12 64.53 62.12 -1.57
C LEU A 12 64.23 60.99 -0.58
N ILE A 13 64.72 61.06 0.67
CA ILE A 13 64.36 60.10 1.72
C ILE A 13 63.01 60.47 2.38
N VAL A 14 62.67 61.76 2.47
CA VAL A 14 61.37 62.22 2.99
C VAL A 14 60.23 62.03 1.98
N VAL A 15 60.50 62.08 0.67
CA VAL A 15 59.49 61.79 -0.37
C VAL A 15 59.37 60.28 -0.66
N GLY A 16 60.46 59.51 -0.53
CA GLY A 16 60.43 58.05 -0.67
C GLY A 16 59.71 57.32 0.48
N GLY A 17 59.59 57.93 1.66
CA GLY A 17 58.93 57.33 2.84
C GLY A 17 57.42 57.52 2.94
N VAL A 18 56.82 58.41 2.14
CA VAL A 18 55.38 58.79 2.23
C VAL A 18 54.53 58.22 1.08
N LEU A 19 55.16 57.60 0.08
CA LEU A 19 54.45 56.92 -1.02
C LEU A 19 54.18 55.43 -0.77
N ILE A 20 54.79 54.82 0.25
CA ILE A 20 54.51 53.43 0.64
C ILE A 20 53.19 53.32 1.44
N PRO A 21 52.85 54.24 2.37
CA PRO A 21 51.58 54.15 3.09
C PRO A 21 50.37 54.37 2.17
N THR A 22 50.45 55.22 1.15
CA THR A 22 49.29 55.56 0.31
C THR A 22 48.85 54.40 -0.60
N GLY A 23 49.78 53.62 -1.14
CA GLY A 23 49.44 52.39 -1.85
C GLY A 23 48.83 51.33 -0.93
N PHE A 24 49.37 51.18 0.29
CA PHE A 24 48.84 50.26 1.29
C PHE A 24 47.45 50.69 1.78
N PHE A 25 47.23 51.98 2.06
CA PHE A 25 45.94 52.51 2.50
C PHE A 25 44.87 52.45 1.40
N VAL A 26 45.23 52.73 0.14
CA VAL A 26 44.27 52.64 -0.98
C VAL A 26 43.96 51.18 -1.31
N ASN A 27 44.95 50.29 -1.27
CA ASN A 27 44.73 48.85 -1.42
C ASN A 27 43.84 48.32 -0.28
N GLN A 28 44.09 48.73 0.96
CA GLN A 28 43.30 48.27 2.10
C GLN A 28 41.89 48.85 2.10
N MET A 29 41.72 50.12 1.73
CA MET A 29 40.39 50.71 1.56
C MET A 29 39.60 50.03 0.42
N PHE A 30 40.27 49.57 -0.65
CA PHE A 30 39.63 48.79 -1.71
C PHE A 30 39.29 47.37 -1.26
N VAL A 31 40.19 46.70 -0.54
CA VAL A 31 39.95 45.36 0.02
C VAL A 31 38.81 45.41 1.03
N ASP A 32 38.78 46.42 1.91
CA ASP A 32 37.72 46.62 2.89
C ASP A 32 36.38 46.95 2.20
N GLN A 33 36.37 47.75 1.12
CA GLN A 33 35.15 48.07 0.36
C GLN A 33 34.61 46.91 -0.50
N ILE A 34 35.49 46.05 -1.02
CA ILE A 34 35.09 44.83 -1.74
C ILE A 34 34.60 43.78 -0.73
N ALA A 35 35.25 43.66 0.43
CA ALA A 35 34.80 42.82 1.54
C ALA A 35 33.42 43.23 2.07
N GLU A 36 33.12 44.53 2.11
CA GLU A 36 31.80 45.07 2.48
C GLU A 36 30.69 44.74 1.46
N GLY A 37 31.03 44.41 0.20
CA GLY A 37 30.05 44.04 -0.83
C GLY A 37 29.71 42.56 -0.91
N VAL A 38 30.42 41.71 -0.15
CA VAL A 38 30.18 40.25 -0.12
C VAL A 38 28.84 39.90 0.52
N PRO A 39 28.46 40.46 1.69
CA PRO A 39 27.14 40.26 2.26
C PRO A 39 25.99 40.58 1.30
N ASP A 40 26.04 41.76 0.65
CA ASP A 40 25.02 42.19 -0.30
C ASP A 40 24.91 41.23 -1.49
N ALA A 41 26.04 40.72 -2.00
CA ALA A 41 26.05 39.76 -3.10
C ALA A 41 25.50 38.39 -2.69
N LEU A 42 25.82 37.91 -1.47
CA LEU A 42 25.29 36.65 -0.94
C LEU A 42 23.76 36.72 -0.77
N LEU A 43 23.27 37.80 -0.15
CA LEU A 43 21.83 38.04 0.05
C LEU A 43 21.10 38.22 -1.28
N ALA A 44 21.68 38.93 -2.25
CA ALA A 44 21.05 39.08 -3.57
C ALA A 44 20.90 37.74 -4.30
N ILE A 45 21.87 36.83 -4.18
CA ILE A 45 21.78 35.48 -4.75
C ILE A 45 20.71 34.67 -4.02
N GLU A 46 20.65 34.75 -2.69
CA GLU A 46 19.60 34.10 -1.89
C GLU A 46 18.20 34.60 -2.26
N GLU A 47 18.01 35.91 -2.37
CA GLU A 47 16.74 36.55 -2.76
C GLU A 47 16.26 36.13 -4.16
N GLU A 48 17.19 35.81 -5.08
CA GLU A 48 16.87 35.31 -6.42
C GLU A 48 16.67 33.79 -6.45
N ALA A 49 17.44 33.04 -5.66
CA ALA A 49 17.41 31.58 -5.62
C ALA A 49 16.18 31.03 -4.88
N LEU A 50 15.80 31.62 -3.74
CA LEU A 50 14.70 31.09 -2.91
C LEU A 50 13.36 31.02 -3.67
N PRO A 51 12.90 32.07 -4.39
CA PRO A 51 11.66 31.97 -5.15
C PRO A 51 11.72 30.92 -6.27
N SER A 52 12.88 30.75 -6.91
CA SER A 52 13.09 29.69 -7.93
C SER A 52 12.96 28.30 -7.28
N LEU A 53 13.60 28.09 -6.13
CA LEU A 53 13.50 26.84 -5.38
C LEU A 53 12.07 26.57 -4.88
N GLU A 54 11.37 27.57 -4.38
CA GLU A 54 9.96 27.44 -3.97
C GLU A 54 9.07 26.96 -5.12
N GLU A 55 9.34 27.38 -6.36
CA GLU A 55 8.64 26.92 -7.55
C GLU A 55 9.07 25.51 -7.98
N GLN A 56 10.37 25.18 -7.85
CA GLN A 56 10.94 23.90 -8.29
C GLN A 56 10.76 22.75 -7.29
N LEU A 57 10.61 23.02 -6.00
CA LEU A 57 10.51 21.99 -4.96
C LEU A 57 9.24 21.14 -5.05
N PRO A 58 8.02 21.69 -5.21
CA PRO A 58 6.84 20.86 -5.36
C PRO A 58 6.93 19.87 -6.54
N PRO A 59 7.45 20.25 -7.73
CA PRO A 59 7.66 19.33 -8.84
C PRO A 59 8.56 18.17 -8.49
N LEU A 60 9.69 18.47 -7.85
CA LEU A 60 10.71 17.50 -7.49
C LEU A 60 10.20 16.55 -6.39
N ALA A 61 9.41 17.05 -5.44
CA ALA A 61 8.84 16.23 -4.37
C ALA A 61 7.62 15.40 -4.81
N THR A 62 6.98 15.73 -5.94
CA THR A 62 5.71 15.11 -6.34
C THR A 62 5.80 13.58 -6.48
N PRO A 63 6.81 12.98 -7.15
CA PRO A 63 6.93 11.52 -7.25
C PRO A 63 6.95 10.83 -5.89
N ASP A 64 7.79 11.30 -4.96
CA ASP A 64 7.95 10.71 -3.63
C ASP A 64 6.67 10.85 -2.80
N VAL A 65 6.00 12.01 -2.88
CA VAL A 65 4.69 12.24 -2.23
C VAL A 65 3.64 11.28 -2.78
N LEU A 66 3.59 11.07 -4.10
CA LEU A 66 2.61 10.16 -4.71
C LEU A 66 2.85 8.71 -4.29
N LEU A 67 4.11 8.26 -4.27
CA LEU A 67 4.49 6.91 -3.82
C LEU A 67 4.24 6.71 -2.31
N GLY A 68 4.49 7.74 -1.49
CA GLY A 68 4.17 7.71 -0.07
C GLY A 68 2.66 7.60 0.19
N VAL A 69 1.84 8.31 -0.59
CA VAL A 69 0.38 8.17 -0.54
C VAL A 69 -0.09 6.80 -1.04
N GLU A 70 0.53 6.25 -2.10
CA GLU A 70 0.23 4.89 -2.58
C GLU A 70 0.51 3.85 -1.49
N ASP A 71 1.69 3.85 -0.86
CA ASP A 71 2.05 2.90 0.20
C ASP A 71 1.08 2.97 1.40
N GLY A 72 0.71 4.18 1.81
CA GLY A 72 -0.28 4.41 2.86
C GLY A 72 -1.67 3.91 2.47
N ALA A 73 -2.10 4.15 1.23
CA ALA A 73 -3.38 3.70 0.71
C ALA A 73 -3.43 2.17 0.58
N LEU A 74 -2.38 1.53 0.06
CA LEU A 74 -2.28 0.07 -0.05
C LEU A 74 -2.35 -0.59 1.32
N THR A 75 -1.59 -0.10 2.31
CA THR A 75 -1.65 -0.60 3.69
C THR A 75 -3.07 -0.52 4.26
N SER A 76 -3.78 0.57 3.99
CA SER A 76 -5.16 0.75 4.44
C SER A 76 -6.12 -0.21 3.71
N LEU A 77 -6.02 -0.31 2.39
CA LEU A 77 -6.86 -1.19 1.58
C LEU A 77 -6.65 -2.67 1.91
N GLU A 78 -5.42 -3.12 2.12
CA GLU A 78 -5.12 -4.50 2.50
C GLU A 78 -5.81 -4.89 3.82
N ALA A 79 -5.89 -3.95 4.77
CA ALA A 79 -6.59 -4.16 6.03
C ALA A 79 -8.13 -4.13 5.87
N GLN A 80 -8.64 -3.28 4.98
CA GLN A 80 -10.08 -3.08 4.77
C GLN A 80 -10.69 -4.13 3.83
N LEU A 81 -9.97 -4.60 2.81
CA LEU A 81 -10.52 -5.43 1.75
C LEU A 81 -11.10 -6.75 2.27
N PRO A 82 -10.45 -7.50 3.20
CA PRO A 82 -11.08 -8.68 3.79
C PRO A 82 -12.41 -8.34 4.47
N VAL A 83 -12.49 -7.19 5.15
CA VAL A 83 -13.74 -6.73 5.81
C VAL A 83 -14.82 -6.42 4.78
N LEU A 84 -14.49 -5.62 3.76
CA LEU A 84 -15.44 -5.17 2.74
C LEU A 84 -15.95 -6.32 1.87
N THR A 85 -15.15 -7.36 1.66
CA THR A 85 -15.51 -8.53 0.85
C THR A 85 -16.19 -9.64 1.65
N THR A 86 -16.11 -9.61 2.99
CA THR A 86 -16.67 -10.64 3.87
C THR A 86 -18.16 -10.91 3.61
N PRO A 87 -19.04 -9.91 3.46
CA PRO A 87 -20.45 -10.16 3.16
C PRO A 87 -20.66 -11.03 1.91
N ALA A 88 -20.03 -10.66 0.80
CA ALA A 88 -20.13 -11.38 -0.46
C ALA A 88 -19.52 -12.78 -0.38
N VAL A 89 -18.38 -12.93 0.30
CA VAL A 89 -17.73 -14.24 0.51
C VAL A 89 -18.62 -15.16 1.34
N LEU A 90 -19.24 -14.65 2.41
CA LEU A 90 -20.15 -15.44 3.23
C LEU A 90 -21.40 -15.86 2.45
N ASP A 91 -22.00 -14.95 1.69
CA ASP A 91 -23.20 -15.26 0.89
C ASP A 91 -22.90 -16.30 -0.19
N GLY A 92 -21.78 -16.15 -0.92
CA GLY A 92 -21.32 -17.15 -1.88
C GLY A 92 -21.06 -18.52 -1.26
N LEU A 93 -20.42 -18.57 -0.08
CA LEU A 93 -20.23 -19.82 0.65
C LEU A 93 -21.56 -20.44 1.10
N LYS A 94 -22.51 -19.63 1.58
CA LYS A 94 -23.84 -20.14 1.95
C LYS A 94 -24.52 -20.81 0.76
N ASP A 95 -24.50 -20.18 -0.41
CA ASP A 95 -25.09 -20.75 -1.62
C ASP A 95 -24.44 -22.08 -2.01
N GLU A 96 -23.10 -22.17 -1.94
CA GLU A 96 -22.38 -23.42 -2.19
C GLU A 96 -22.76 -24.51 -1.17
N PHE A 97 -22.83 -24.19 0.12
CA PHE A 97 -23.25 -25.14 1.15
C PHE A 97 -24.68 -25.62 0.92
N LEU A 98 -25.61 -24.72 0.61
CA LEU A 98 -27.01 -25.06 0.38
C LEU A 98 -27.20 -25.95 -0.86
N ALA A 99 -26.33 -25.81 -1.86
CA ALA A 99 -26.32 -26.70 -3.02
C ALA A 99 -25.84 -28.13 -2.66
N GLN A 100 -24.93 -28.27 -1.69
CA GLN A 100 -24.29 -29.54 -1.35
C GLN A 100 -24.96 -30.29 -0.18
N LEU A 101 -25.54 -29.57 0.77
CA LEU A 101 -26.17 -30.14 1.97
C LEU A 101 -27.28 -31.18 1.69
N PRO A 102 -28.13 -31.06 0.65
CA PRO A 102 -29.08 -32.11 0.30
C PRO A 102 -28.42 -33.48 0.10
N PHE A 103 -27.24 -33.53 -0.52
CA PHE A 103 -26.49 -34.76 -0.72
C PHE A 103 -25.94 -35.29 0.59
N ILE A 104 -25.38 -34.42 1.44
CA ILE A 104 -24.88 -34.79 2.77
C ILE A 104 -26.03 -35.34 3.63
N ILE A 105 -27.20 -34.71 3.65
CA ILE A 105 -28.36 -35.16 4.43
C ILE A 105 -28.82 -36.54 3.97
N ASN A 106 -28.95 -36.74 2.66
CA ASN A 106 -29.31 -38.04 2.09
C ASN A 106 -28.23 -39.10 2.39
N GLY A 107 -26.96 -38.76 2.18
CA GLY A 107 -25.81 -39.63 2.39
C GLY A 107 -25.69 -40.10 3.84
N SER A 108 -25.56 -39.14 4.75
CA SER A 108 -25.43 -39.37 6.20
C SER A 108 -26.65 -40.07 6.77
N GLY A 109 -27.86 -39.63 6.41
CA GLY A 109 -29.11 -40.25 6.86
C GLY A 109 -29.22 -41.71 6.44
N ALA A 110 -28.85 -42.03 5.18
CA ALA A 110 -28.86 -43.40 4.68
C ALA A 110 -27.79 -44.27 5.36
N ALA A 111 -26.56 -43.76 5.50
CA ALA A 111 -25.48 -44.45 6.18
C ALA A 111 -25.82 -44.75 7.64
N LEU A 112 -26.39 -43.77 8.35
CA LEU A 112 -26.86 -43.89 9.73
C LEU A 112 -27.97 -44.93 9.84
N ALA A 113 -28.95 -44.92 8.93
CA ALA A 113 -30.04 -45.89 8.90
C ALA A 113 -29.51 -47.33 8.73
N ILE A 114 -28.56 -47.54 7.81
CA ILE A 114 -27.90 -48.85 7.63
C ILE A 114 -27.21 -49.28 8.93
N ASN A 115 -26.37 -48.40 9.50
CA ASN A 115 -25.58 -48.73 10.68
C ASN A 115 -26.44 -49.02 11.92
N GLN A 116 -27.48 -48.21 12.17
CA GLN A 116 -28.40 -48.40 13.30
C GLN A 116 -29.21 -49.69 13.15
N THR A 117 -29.64 -50.01 11.93
CA THR A 117 -30.38 -51.25 11.64
C THR A 117 -29.54 -52.48 11.96
N ILE A 118 -28.31 -52.53 11.44
CA ILE A 118 -27.38 -53.65 11.69
C ILE A 118 -27.02 -53.74 13.17
N THR A 119 -26.68 -52.62 13.81
CA THR A 119 -26.23 -52.59 15.20
C THR A 119 -27.36 -52.98 16.17
N GLY A 120 -28.58 -52.50 15.93
CA GLY A 120 -29.75 -52.84 16.75
C GLY A 120 -30.01 -54.35 16.76
N ILE A 121 -29.96 -55.00 15.59
CA ILE A 121 -30.17 -56.45 15.47
C ILE A 121 -28.96 -57.26 15.95
N ALA A 122 -27.75 -56.75 15.76
CA ALA A 122 -26.54 -57.38 16.24
C ALA A 122 -26.55 -57.57 17.77
N GLY A 123 -27.25 -56.71 18.52
CA GLY A 123 -27.48 -56.89 19.95
C GLY A 123 -28.26 -58.18 20.31
N ILE A 124 -28.99 -58.75 19.36
CA ILE A 124 -29.82 -59.96 19.54
C ILE A 124 -29.10 -61.21 19.01
N ILE A 125 -28.57 -61.13 17.78
CA ILE A 125 -28.05 -62.30 17.04
C ILE A 125 -26.55 -62.24 16.70
N GLY A 126 -25.87 -61.17 17.10
CA GLY A 126 -24.47 -60.91 16.79
C GLY A 126 -24.24 -60.28 15.42
N PHE A 127 -23.13 -59.55 15.26
CA PHE A 127 -22.83 -58.78 14.06
C PHE A 127 -22.75 -59.59 12.75
N PRO A 128 -22.08 -60.76 12.69
CA PRO A 128 -22.02 -61.53 11.44
C PRO A 128 -23.41 -61.96 10.95
N ALA A 129 -24.27 -62.41 11.87
CA ALA A 129 -25.63 -62.82 11.53
C ALA A 129 -26.52 -61.62 11.19
N ALA A 130 -26.36 -60.48 11.87
CA ALA A 130 -27.11 -59.26 11.57
C ALA A 130 -26.79 -58.70 10.18
N LYS A 131 -25.51 -58.70 9.77
CA LYS A 131 -25.12 -58.32 8.40
C LYS A 131 -25.70 -59.26 7.36
N ASP A 132 -25.61 -60.56 7.62
CA ASP A 132 -26.18 -61.57 6.72
C ASP A 132 -27.69 -61.39 6.56
N GLN A 133 -28.41 -61.19 7.67
CA GLN A 133 -29.85 -60.90 7.64
C GLN A 133 -30.15 -59.60 6.88
N PHE A 134 -29.42 -58.52 7.13
CA PHE A 134 -29.64 -57.23 6.47
C PHE A 134 -29.47 -57.31 4.95
N PHE A 135 -28.43 -57.99 4.45
CA PHE A 135 -28.19 -58.08 3.01
C PHE A 135 -29.04 -59.17 2.31
N ASN A 136 -29.25 -60.32 2.96
CA ASN A 136 -29.73 -61.53 2.30
C ASN A 136 -31.13 -62.02 2.73
N SER A 137 -31.72 -61.49 3.81
CA SER A 137 -33.04 -61.95 4.27
C SER A 137 -34.17 -61.28 3.49
N PRO A 138 -35.13 -62.06 2.93
CA PRO A 138 -36.31 -61.53 2.22
C PRO A 138 -37.44 -61.12 3.17
N THR A 139 -37.37 -61.50 4.45
CA THR A 139 -38.41 -61.25 5.46
C THR A 139 -37.90 -60.42 6.63
N PHE A 140 -36.81 -59.68 6.41
CA PHE A 140 -36.06 -58.98 7.44
C PHE A 140 -36.95 -58.15 8.37
N GLN A 141 -37.79 -57.27 7.83
CA GLN A 141 -38.66 -56.42 8.65
C GLN A 141 -39.71 -57.22 9.43
N ALA A 142 -40.24 -58.31 8.84
CA ALA A 142 -41.24 -59.17 9.48
C ALA A 142 -40.66 -59.95 10.68
N ASP A 143 -39.38 -60.34 10.60
CA ASP A 143 -38.72 -61.16 11.63
C ASP A 143 -38.37 -60.37 12.90
N TYR A 144 -38.19 -59.05 12.80
CA TYR A 144 -37.81 -58.20 13.93
C TYR A 144 -38.94 -57.30 14.45
N GLY A 145 -40.01 -57.05 13.66
CA GLY A 145 -41.26 -56.44 14.16
C GLY A 145 -41.15 -55.01 14.72
N TYR A 146 -40.05 -54.30 14.44
CA TYR A 146 -39.79 -52.92 14.86
C TYR A 146 -39.87 -51.95 13.68
N ILE A 147 -39.76 -50.65 13.99
CA ILE A 147 -39.59 -49.53 13.04
C ILE A 147 -38.16 -49.53 12.43
N THR A 148 -37.59 -50.71 12.16
CA THR A 148 -36.31 -50.83 11.47
C THR A 148 -36.55 -50.73 9.96
N PRO A 149 -35.70 -49.99 9.22
CA PRO A 149 -35.63 -50.09 7.76
C PRO A 149 -35.59 -51.54 7.27
N GLN A 150 -36.15 -51.80 6.09
CA GLN A 150 -36.05 -53.10 5.43
C GLN A 150 -34.58 -53.47 5.14
N GLY A 151 -34.30 -54.77 5.06
CA GLY A 151 -33.02 -55.25 4.51
C GLY A 151 -32.99 -55.11 2.99
N VAL A 152 -31.81 -55.25 2.39
CA VAL A 152 -31.62 -55.08 0.93
C VAL A 152 -32.45 -56.12 0.16
N SER A 153 -32.41 -57.40 0.54
CA SER A 153 -33.21 -58.44 -0.14
C SER A 153 -34.72 -58.29 0.12
N ASP A 154 -35.12 -57.97 1.36
CA ASP A 154 -36.52 -57.71 1.76
C ASP A 154 -37.16 -56.57 0.95
N TYR A 155 -36.42 -55.50 0.68
CA TYR A 155 -36.89 -54.41 -0.20
C TYR A 155 -37.23 -54.89 -1.62
N TYR A 156 -36.39 -55.76 -2.20
CA TYR A 156 -36.62 -56.27 -3.55
C TYR A 156 -37.83 -57.22 -3.63
N ASP A 157 -37.98 -58.07 -2.62
CA ASP A 157 -39.11 -59.00 -2.52
C ASP A 157 -40.44 -58.26 -2.29
N THR A 158 -40.46 -57.26 -1.39
CA THR A 158 -41.71 -56.67 -0.89
C THR A 158 -42.12 -55.37 -1.56
N LEU A 159 -41.20 -54.46 -1.89
CA LEU A 159 -41.50 -53.12 -2.41
C LEU A 159 -41.22 -52.96 -3.90
N MET A 160 -40.20 -53.63 -4.44
CA MET A 160 -39.95 -53.66 -5.89
C MET A 160 -40.80 -54.70 -6.64
N GLY A 161 -41.45 -55.62 -5.92
CA GLY A 161 -42.37 -56.60 -6.50
C GLY A 161 -41.68 -57.75 -7.25
N ASP A 162 -40.40 -57.99 -6.98
CA ASP A 162 -39.65 -59.11 -7.55
C ASP A 162 -39.71 -60.33 -6.63
N TYR A 163 -40.88 -60.97 -6.58
CA TYR A 163 -41.19 -62.10 -5.70
C TYR A 163 -40.35 -63.37 -5.96
N ASP A 164 -39.51 -63.39 -7.01
CA ASP A 164 -38.58 -64.48 -7.31
C ASP A 164 -37.21 -64.28 -6.61
N VAL A 165 -36.93 -63.09 -6.07
CA VAL A 165 -35.66 -62.73 -5.40
C VAL A 165 -35.78 -62.93 -3.89
N VAL A 166 -35.66 -64.20 -3.47
CA VAL A 166 -35.76 -64.59 -2.05
C VAL A 166 -34.43 -64.36 -1.29
N ASN A 167 -33.30 -64.19 -1.99
CA ASN A 167 -31.98 -64.00 -1.38
C ASN A 167 -30.98 -63.47 -2.42
N LEU A 168 -30.40 -62.29 -2.21
CA LEU A 168 -29.44 -61.68 -3.14
C LEU A 168 -28.04 -62.31 -3.10
N GLY A 169 -27.72 -63.16 -2.12
CA GLY A 169 -26.53 -64.01 -2.11
C GLY A 169 -25.21 -63.29 -1.83
N TYR A 170 -25.23 -62.16 -1.11
CA TYR A 170 -24.00 -61.46 -0.73
C TYR A 170 -23.15 -62.33 0.19
N THR A 171 -21.88 -62.50 -0.16
CA THR A 171 -20.91 -63.20 0.69
C THR A 171 -20.50 -62.33 1.88
N VAL A 172 -20.00 -62.95 2.96
CA VAL A 172 -19.47 -62.21 4.13
C VAL A 172 -18.39 -61.20 3.73
N THR A 173 -17.53 -61.55 2.77
CA THR A 173 -16.51 -60.63 2.23
C THR A 173 -17.17 -59.46 1.52
N ALA A 174 -18.18 -59.70 0.70
CA ALA A 174 -18.88 -58.63 0.00
C ALA A 174 -19.56 -57.66 0.96
N GLN A 175 -20.27 -58.18 1.96
CA GLN A 175 -20.93 -57.39 2.99
C GLN A 175 -19.94 -56.48 3.73
N ASN A 176 -18.77 -57.00 4.12
CA ASN A 176 -17.76 -56.20 4.81
C ASN A 176 -17.11 -55.17 3.88
N ASN A 177 -16.78 -55.54 2.64
CA ASN A 177 -16.16 -54.62 1.69
C ASN A 177 -17.12 -53.49 1.30
N LEU A 178 -18.41 -53.77 1.16
CA LEU A 178 -19.43 -52.74 0.89
C LEU A 178 -19.63 -51.83 2.10
N LEU A 179 -19.72 -52.36 3.31
CA LEU A 179 -19.93 -51.54 4.51
C LEU A 179 -18.71 -50.68 4.87
N TYR A 180 -17.50 -51.25 4.82
CA TYR A 180 -16.29 -50.62 5.37
C TYR A 180 -15.25 -50.23 4.31
N GLY A 181 -15.54 -50.46 3.03
CA GLY A 181 -14.63 -50.13 1.93
C GLY A 181 -13.54 -51.19 1.74
N VAL A 182 -12.83 -51.07 0.62
CA VAL A 182 -11.74 -51.98 0.27
C VAL A 182 -10.84 -51.35 -0.80
N GLY A 183 -9.54 -51.28 -0.51
CA GLY A 183 -8.59 -50.67 -1.43
C GLY A 183 -8.98 -49.22 -1.75
N PRO A 184 -9.14 -48.83 -3.03
CA PRO A 184 -9.55 -47.48 -3.41
C PRO A 184 -11.07 -47.26 -3.34
N LEU A 185 -11.87 -48.29 -3.05
CA LEU A 185 -13.32 -48.18 -3.09
C LEU A 185 -13.90 -47.83 -1.71
N PRO A 186 -14.84 -46.87 -1.65
CA PRO A 186 -15.40 -46.38 -0.40
C PRO A 186 -16.31 -47.43 0.28
N GLY A 187 -16.52 -47.30 1.59
CA GLY A 187 -17.51 -48.10 2.32
C GLY A 187 -18.74 -47.28 2.66
N LEU A 188 -19.93 -47.89 2.62
CA LEU A 188 -21.19 -47.20 2.86
C LEU A 188 -21.25 -46.50 4.23
N ILE A 189 -20.53 -46.99 5.24
CA ILE A 189 -20.57 -46.49 6.61
C ILE A 189 -19.19 -46.09 7.14
N THR A 190 -18.23 -45.78 6.27
CA THR A 190 -16.89 -45.33 6.69
C THR A 190 -16.90 -43.89 7.22
N ASP A 191 -17.86 -43.08 6.78
CA ASP A 191 -18.10 -41.72 7.22
C ASP A 191 -19.62 -41.53 7.33
N ILE A 192 -20.15 -41.79 8.52
CA ILE A 192 -21.60 -41.76 8.78
C ILE A 192 -22.10 -40.32 8.94
N GLU A 193 -21.24 -39.42 9.40
CA GLU A 193 -21.58 -38.04 9.73
C GLU A 193 -21.82 -37.21 8.47
N LEU A 194 -20.95 -37.35 7.47
CA LEU A 194 -21.10 -36.67 6.17
C LEU A 194 -21.71 -37.57 5.09
N GLY A 195 -21.67 -38.90 5.29
CA GLY A 195 -22.17 -39.85 4.30
C GLY A 195 -21.27 -40.03 3.08
N MET A 196 -20.03 -39.52 3.12
CA MET A 196 -19.12 -39.48 1.96
C MET A 196 -18.84 -40.87 1.39
N GLY A 197 -18.76 -41.89 2.24
CA GLY A 197 -18.55 -43.26 1.80
C GLY A 197 -19.73 -43.83 0.99
N LEU A 198 -20.96 -43.48 1.36
CA LEU A 198 -22.17 -43.86 0.62
C LEU A 198 -22.32 -43.05 -0.67
N LEU A 199 -22.06 -41.74 -0.61
CA LEU A 199 -22.09 -40.88 -1.79
C LEU A 199 -21.05 -41.31 -2.82
N GLY A 200 -19.82 -41.63 -2.38
CA GLY A 200 -18.78 -42.17 -3.25
C GLY A 200 -19.19 -43.49 -3.89
N TYR A 201 -19.85 -44.40 -3.17
CA TYR A 201 -20.42 -45.62 -3.76
C TYR A 201 -21.43 -45.28 -4.88
N MET A 202 -22.34 -44.35 -4.63
CA MET A 202 -23.38 -43.95 -5.59
C MET A 202 -22.80 -43.25 -6.82
N GLU A 203 -21.75 -42.45 -6.65
CA GLU A 203 -21.02 -41.83 -7.76
C GLU A 203 -20.35 -42.87 -8.65
N LEU A 204 -19.64 -43.84 -8.06
CA LEU A 204 -19.03 -44.94 -8.82
C LEU A 204 -20.09 -45.74 -9.58
N TYR A 205 -21.22 -46.05 -8.94
CA TYR A 205 -22.34 -46.73 -9.58
C TYR A 205 -22.92 -45.91 -10.75
N LEU A 206 -23.07 -44.59 -10.59
CA LEU A 206 -23.55 -43.70 -11.65
C LEU A 206 -22.57 -43.68 -12.84
N ASN A 207 -21.27 -43.57 -12.58
CA ASN A 207 -20.23 -43.58 -13.62
C ASN A 207 -20.22 -44.90 -14.43
N VAL A 208 -20.42 -46.03 -13.77
CA VAL A 208 -20.59 -47.32 -14.46
C VAL A 208 -21.87 -47.34 -15.29
N SER A 209 -22.98 -46.84 -14.74
CA SER A 209 -24.28 -46.77 -15.43
C SER A 209 -24.23 -45.85 -16.65
N LEU A 210 -23.37 -44.83 -16.63
CA LEU A 210 -23.06 -43.93 -17.76
C LEU A 210 -22.09 -44.54 -18.79
N GLY A 211 -21.54 -45.72 -18.53
CA GLY A 211 -20.83 -46.53 -19.52
C GLY A 211 -19.39 -46.92 -19.18
N ASP A 212 -18.85 -46.58 -17.99
CA ASP A 212 -17.50 -46.97 -17.62
C ASP A 212 -17.39 -48.47 -17.26
N GLN A 213 -17.06 -49.28 -18.25
CA GLN A 213 -16.90 -50.73 -18.09
C GLN A 213 -15.62 -51.14 -17.34
N THR A 214 -14.61 -50.29 -17.30
CA THR A 214 -13.38 -50.58 -16.53
C THR A 214 -13.66 -50.43 -15.04
N LEU A 215 -14.38 -49.37 -14.68
CA LEU A 215 -14.85 -49.18 -13.32
C LEU A 215 -15.80 -50.30 -12.88
N ASN A 216 -16.69 -50.77 -13.77
CA ASN A 216 -17.59 -51.90 -13.49
C ASN A 216 -16.83 -53.16 -13.02
N GLN A 217 -15.80 -53.56 -13.78
CA GLN A 217 -14.96 -54.72 -13.43
C GLN A 217 -14.21 -54.50 -12.11
N THR A 218 -13.75 -53.26 -11.88
CA THR A 218 -13.06 -52.88 -10.65
C THR A 218 -14.00 -53.00 -9.45
N MET A 219 -15.20 -52.44 -9.52
CA MET A 219 -16.21 -52.52 -8.46
C MET A 219 -16.57 -53.97 -8.13
N GLN A 220 -16.88 -54.79 -9.14
CA GLN A 220 -17.23 -56.20 -8.91
C GLN A 220 -16.08 -57.00 -8.27
N LEU A 221 -14.85 -56.75 -8.70
CA LEU A 221 -13.66 -57.40 -8.17
C LEU A 221 -13.41 -57.02 -6.71
N TYR A 222 -13.32 -55.72 -6.43
CA TYR A 222 -12.95 -55.22 -5.11
C TYR A 222 -14.07 -55.42 -4.10
N TYR A 223 -15.32 -55.06 -4.41
CA TYR A 223 -16.45 -55.34 -3.51
C TYR A 223 -16.81 -56.83 -3.44
N ASN A 224 -16.23 -57.70 -4.26
CA ASN A 224 -16.51 -59.14 -4.29
C ASN A 224 -18.02 -59.43 -4.45
N ALA A 225 -18.69 -58.64 -5.28
CA ALA A 225 -20.12 -58.70 -5.54
C ALA A 225 -20.36 -58.70 -7.06
N THR A 226 -21.45 -59.33 -7.48
CA THR A 226 -21.89 -59.29 -8.88
C THR A 226 -22.49 -57.92 -9.20
N TRP A 227 -22.52 -57.53 -10.49
CA TRP A 227 -23.17 -56.27 -10.87
C TRP A 227 -24.64 -56.21 -10.45
N GLY A 228 -25.40 -57.30 -10.57
CA GLY A 228 -26.81 -57.33 -10.13
C GLY A 228 -26.98 -57.11 -8.63
N GLN A 229 -26.01 -57.55 -7.82
CA GLN A 229 -25.97 -57.19 -6.40
C GLN A 229 -25.70 -55.70 -6.21
N LEU A 230 -24.67 -55.15 -6.85
CA LEU A 230 -24.35 -53.72 -6.74
C LEU A 230 -25.51 -52.82 -7.20
N GLU A 231 -26.16 -53.18 -8.31
CA GLU A 231 -27.38 -52.51 -8.80
C GLU A 231 -28.52 -52.61 -7.80
N ALA A 232 -28.74 -53.78 -7.19
CA ALA A 232 -29.75 -53.96 -6.16
C ALA A 232 -29.50 -53.05 -4.95
N LEU A 233 -28.25 -53.00 -4.47
CA LEU A 233 -27.87 -52.12 -3.37
C LEU A 233 -28.05 -50.65 -3.73
N ALA A 234 -27.67 -50.22 -4.94
CA ALA A 234 -27.85 -48.84 -5.38
C ALA A 234 -29.33 -48.45 -5.47
N GLY A 235 -30.18 -49.34 -6.00
CA GLY A 235 -31.63 -49.13 -6.05
C GLY A 235 -32.27 -49.07 -4.67
N TYR A 236 -31.84 -49.93 -3.73
CA TYR A 236 -32.25 -49.86 -2.33
C TYR A 236 -31.88 -48.52 -1.68
N ILE A 237 -30.67 -48.01 -1.93
CA ILE A 237 -30.22 -46.70 -1.43
C ILE A 237 -31.10 -45.58 -2.00
N SER A 238 -31.22 -45.48 -3.33
CA SER A 238 -31.87 -44.33 -3.95
C SER A 238 -33.39 -44.32 -3.76
N ASN A 239 -34.04 -45.47 -3.89
CA ASN A 239 -35.50 -45.53 -3.98
C ASN A 239 -36.18 -45.79 -2.64
N TYR A 240 -35.43 -46.32 -1.65
CA TYR A 240 -35.98 -46.64 -0.33
C TYR A 240 -35.29 -45.87 0.79
N LEU A 241 -33.96 -45.95 0.91
CA LEU A 241 -33.29 -45.21 2.00
C LEU A 241 -33.49 -43.71 1.87
N TRP A 242 -33.17 -43.10 0.73
CA TRP A 242 -33.36 -41.64 0.57
C TRP A 242 -34.84 -41.25 0.56
N GLU A 243 -35.62 -41.82 -0.36
CA GLU A 243 -37.01 -41.37 -0.59
C GLU A 243 -38.00 -41.75 0.50
N VAL A 244 -37.76 -42.83 1.24
CA VAL A 244 -38.70 -43.32 2.28
C VAL A 244 -38.13 -43.11 3.67
N VAL A 245 -36.93 -43.61 3.95
CA VAL A 245 -36.38 -43.59 5.31
C VAL A 245 -35.92 -42.19 5.69
N VAL A 246 -34.94 -41.63 4.98
CA VAL A 246 -34.33 -40.33 5.27
C VAL A 246 -35.38 -39.23 5.16
N LYS A 247 -36.17 -39.21 4.08
CA LYS A 247 -37.28 -38.26 3.92
C LYS A 247 -38.34 -38.30 5.01
N SER A 248 -38.54 -39.43 5.69
CA SER A 248 -39.48 -39.50 6.82
C SER A 248 -38.92 -38.86 8.11
N THR A 249 -37.61 -38.68 8.20
CA THR A 249 -36.94 -38.11 9.39
C THR A 249 -37.08 -36.59 9.47
N TYR A 250 -37.20 -35.91 8.33
CA TYR A 250 -37.53 -34.49 8.27
C TYR A 250 -38.98 -34.29 7.80
N SER A 251 -39.69 -33.35 8.43
CA SER A 251 -41.16 -33.20 8.31
C SER A 251 -41.64 -33.19 6.85
N PRO A 252 -42.79 -33.83 6.52
CA PRO A 252 -43.37 -33.81 5.16
C PRO A 252 -43.78 -32.41 4.68
N GLN A 253 -43.64 -31.38 5.52
CA GLN A 253 -43.92 -29.98 5.18
C GLN A 253 -42.74 -29.26 4.51
N TYR A 254 -41.53 -29.80 4.56
CA TYR A 254 -40.34 -29.17 3.98
C TYR A 254 -39.86 -29.92 2.74
N THR A 255 -39.40 -29.18 1.73
CA THR A 255 -38.56 -29.76 0.68
C THR A 255 -37.16 -30.05 1.26
N ILE A 256 -36.36 -30.87 0.58
CA ILE A 256 -34.99 -31.18 1.06
C ILE A 256 -34.13 -29.93 1.09
N GLU A 257 -34.36 -28.98 0.19
CA GLU A 257 -33.66 -27.69 0.14
C GLU A 257 -34.03 -26.82 1.34
N GLN A 258 -35.32 -26.74 1.71
CA GLN A 258 -35.77 -26.02 2.90
C GLN A 258 -35.22 -26.64 4.19
N TYR A 259 -35.16 -27.97 4.24
CA TYR A 259 -34.55 -28.66 5.38
C TYR A 259 -33.04 -28.44 5.42
N ALA A 260 -32.35 -28.48 4.27
CA ALA A 260 -30.93 -28.18 4.15
C ALA A 260 -30.59 -26.78 4.66
N GLU A 261 -31.43 -25.79 4.39
CA GLU A 261 -31.25 -24.43 4.92
C GLU A 261 -31.35 -24.38 6.46
N LEU A 262 -32.32 -25.10 7.05
CA LEU A 262 -32.42 -25.20 8.51
C LEU A 262 -31.20 -25.93 9.11
N VAL A 263 -30.71 -26.95 8.41
CA VAL A 263 -29.51 -27.71 8.80
C VAL A 263 -28.26 -26.83 8.70
N PHE A 264 -28.13 -26.00 7.67
CA PHE A 264 -27.07 -25.01 7.53
C PHE A 264 -27.01 -24.09 8.76
N TYR A 265 -28.14 -23.47 9.14
CA TYR A 265 -28.18 -22.58 10.29
C TYR A 265 -27.88 -23.31 11.61
N ALA A 266 -28.37 -24.53 11.76
CA ALA A 266 -28.10 -25.33 12.96
C ALA A 266 -26.62 -25.76 13.04
N GLN A 267 -26.03 -26.17 11.92
CA GLN A 267 -24.62 -26.54 11.81
C GLN A 267 -23.72 -25.33 12.05
N TRP A 268 -23.94 -24.22 11.34
CA TRP A 268 -23.14 -23.02 11.49
C TRP A 268 -23.16 -22.48 12.93
N ALA A 269 -24.34 -22.42 13.57
CA ALA A 269 -24.46 -21.85 14.90
C ALA A 269 -23.99 -22.81 16.01
N ASN A 270 -24.24 -24.11 15.88
CA ASN A 270 -24.17 -25.04 17.01
C ASN A 270 -23.43 -26.35 16.71
N ALA A 271 -22.82 -26.50 15.53
CA ALA A 271 -22.13 -27.73 15.11
C ALA A 271 -23.00 -28.99 15.26
N SER A 272 -24.30 -28.87 14.96
CA SER A 272 -25.29 -29.89 15.31
C SER A 272 -25.26 -31.16 14.44
N VAL A 273 -24.57 -31.11 13.29
CA VAL A 273 -24.45 -32.24 12.36
C VAL A 273 -23.05 -32.86 12.45
N VAL A 274 -22.03 -32.02 12.34
CA VAL A 274 -20.61 -32.42 12.39
C VAL A 274 -19.94 -31.62 13.50
N GLU A 275 -19.58 -32.30 14.58
CA GLU A 275 -19.06 -31.69 15.81
C GLU A 275 -17.78 -30.90 15.56
N ASP A 276 -16.89 -31.43 14.72
CA ASP A 276 -15.61 -30.80 14.37
C ASP A 276 -15.71 -29.82 13.18
N GLY A 277 -16.92 -29.50 12.72
CA GLY A 277 -17.14 -28.66 11.53
C GLY A 277 -16.93 -29.39 10.20
N ILE A 278 -17.57 -28.87 9.16
CA ILE A 278 -17.48 -29.37 7.79
C ILE A 278 -16.22 -28.80 7.14
N ASP A 279 -15.45 -29.67 6.50
CA ASP A 279 -14.26 -29.29 5.74
C ASP A 279 -14.67 -28.63 4.42
N LEU A 280 -14.27 -27.37 4.23
CA LEU A 280 -14.57 -26.58 3.03
C LEU A 280 -13.92 -27.15 1.77
N SER A 281 -12.83 -27.91 1.90
CA SER A 281 -12.20 -28.55 0.74
C SER A 281 -13.07 -29.63 0.09
N LEU A 282 -14.14 -30.08 0.77
CA LEU A 282 -15.15 -30.96 0.19
C LEU A 282 -15.99 -30.27 -0.89
N PHE A 283 -16.01 -28.94 -0.91
CA PHE A 283 -16.81 -28.13 -1.83
C PHE A 283 -15.94 -27.34 -2.81
N LYS A 284 -14.71 -27.02 -2.42
CA LYS A 284 -13.76 -26.23 -3.21
C LYS A 284 -12.41 -26.94 -3.31
N ASP A 285 -12.12 -27.55 -4.45
CA ASP A 285 -10.92 -28.39 -4.72
C ASP A 285 -9.57 -27.66 -4.55
N THR A 286 -9.58 -26.33 -4.60
CA THR A 286 -8.40 -25.47 -4.46
C THR A 286 -8.00 -25.24 -3.01
N LEU A 287 -8.93 -25.46 -2.07
CA LEU A 287 -8.67 -25.31 -0.64
C LEU A 287 -7.86 -26.51 -0.13
N PRO A 288 -6.88 -26.29 0.76
CA PRO A 288 -6.18 -27.38 1.41
C PRO A 288 -7.15 -28.34 2.13
N PRO A 289 -6.87 -29.65 2.16
CA PRO A 289 -7.62 -30.59 3.01
C PRO A 289 -7.66 -30.13 4.47
N ASP A 290 -8.75 -30.43 5.17
CA ASP A 290 -9.03 -30.01 6.55
C ASP A 290 -9.18 -28.48 6.72
N THR A 291 -9.60 -27.75 5.68
CA THR A 291 -9.90 -26.31 5.79
C THR A 291 -11.23 -26.11 6.51
N LYS A 292 -11.15 -25.90 7.82
CA LYS A 292 -12.29 -25.70 8.73
C LYS A 292 -12.38 -24.26 9.23
N GLY A 293 -13.48 -23.93 9.91
CA GLY A 293 -13.66 -22.64 10.60
C GLY A 293 -14.77 -21.76 10.03
N PHE A 294 -15.57 -22.29 9.08
CA PHE A 294 -16.76 -21.60 8.59
C PHE A 294 -17.83 -21.48 9.67
N GLU A 295 -18.01 -22.51 10.50
CA GLU A 295 -19.04 -22.53 11.55
C GLU A 295 -18.62 -21.76 12.81
N ALA A 296 -19.43 -20.79 13.21
CA ALA A 296 -19.25 -20.08 14.48
C ALA A 296 -19.42 -20.98 15.72
N GLY A 297 -20.13 -22.10 15.57
CA GLY A 297 -20.38 -23.08 16.63
C GLY A 297 -19.24 -24.06 16.90
N VAL A 298 -18.10 -23.96 16.21
CA VAL A 298 -16.97 -24.89 16.34
C VAL A 298 -15.78 -24.15 16.96
N PRO A 299 -15.11 -24.70 18.01
CA PRO A 299 -15.39 -25.97 18.67
C PRO A 299 -16.47 -25.89 19.76
N ASN A 300 -16.99 -24.69 20.06
CA ASN A 300 -17.97 -24.49 21.12
C ASN A 300 -19.28 -23.96 20.54
N PRO A 301 -20.43 -24.65 20.75
CA PRO A 301 -21.71 -24.18 20.26
C PRO A 301 -22.02 -22.77 20.74
N THR A 302 -22.46 -21.90 19.83
CA THR A 302 -22.90 -20.54 20.20
C THR A 302 -24.14 -20.59 21.10
N ASN A 303 -24.96 -21.64 21.00
CA ASN A 303 -26.24 -21.80 21.67
C ASN A 303 -27.25 -20.70 21.30
N ILE A 304 -27.19 -20.16 20.08
CA ILE A 304 -28.23 -19.27 19.55
C ILE A 304 -29.33 -20.07 18.85
N THR A 305 -30.52 -19.46 18.73
CA THR A 305 -31.65 -20.09 18.03
C THR A 305 -31.47 -20.02 16.52
N ILE A 306 -32.13 -20.92 15.77
CA ILE A 306 -32.17 -20.86 14.31
C ILE A 306 -32.71 -19.50 13.82
N LEU A 307 -33.73 -18.94 14.47
CA LEU A 307 -34.28 -17.62 14.10
C LEU A 307 -33.24 -16.49 14.28
N THR A 308 -32.45 -16.54 15.34
CA THR A 308 -31.34 -15.59 15.54
C THR A 308 -30.28 -15.76 14.45
N CYS A 309 -29.94 -17.00 14.12
CA CYS A 309 -28.99 -17.32 13.06
C CYS A 309 -29.48 -16.82 11.69
N MET A 310 -30.74 -17.04 11.35
CA MET A 310 -31.35 -16.52 10.12
C MET A 310 -31.24 -15.00 10.03
N ALA A 311 -31.50 -14.28 11.13
CA ALA A 311 -31.38 -12.83 11.16
C ALA A 311 -29.93 -12.32 11.03
N LEU A 312 -28.95 -13.12 11.49
CA LEU A 312 -27.52 -12.85 11.29
C LEU A 312 -27.07 -13.06 9.85
N TRP A 313 -27.79 -13.88 9.08
CA TRP A 313 -27.54 -14.25 7.67
C TRP A 313 -28.53 -13.59 6.69
N ASP A 314 -29.23 -12.53 7.12
CA ASP A 314 -30.21 -11.78 6.33
C ASP A 314 -29.56 -10.51 5.77
N ASP A 315 -29.29 -10.49 4.47
CA ASP A 315 -28.66 -9.38 3.75
C ASP A 315 -29.50 -8.08 3.80
N SER A 316 -30.81 -8.20 3.98
CA SER A 316 -31.74 -7.07 4.13
C SER A 316 -31.69 -6.45 5.53
N ASN A 317 -31.11 -7.15 6.51
CA ASN A 317 -30.89 -6.65 7.85
C ASN A 317 -29.58 -5.85 7.90
N SER A 318 -29.69 -4.53 8.07
CA SER A 318 -28.52 -3.63 8.13
C SER A 318 -27.59 -3.85 9.34
N SER A 319 -27.87 -4.82 10.22
CA SER A 319 -27.00 -5.24 11.33
C SER A 319 -26.40 -6.63 11.12
N SER A 320 -26.78 -7.34 10.06
CA SER A 320 -26.22 -8.65 9.72
C SER A 320 -24.76 -8.53 9.27
N PHE A 321 -23.95 -9.56 9.50
CA PHE A 321 -22.59 -9.60 8.95
C PHE A 321 -22.53 -9.94 7.44
N VAL A 322 -23.65 -10.36 6.82
CA VAL A 322 -23.76 -10.49 5.35
C VAL A 322 -24.34 -9.25 4.69
N ASN A 323 -24.45 -8.15 5.42
CA ASN A 323 -24.81 -6.84 4.88
C ASN A 323 -23.59 -5.90 4.92
N ASP A 324 -23.35 -5.15 3.84
CA ASP A 324 -22.20 -4.25 3.70
C ASP A 324 -22.10 -3.17 4.79
N SER A 325 -23.24 -2.65 5.26
CA SER A 325 -23.25 -1.70 6.38
C SER A 325 -23.16 -2.41 7.73
N GLY A 326 -23.76 -3.59 7.83
CA GLY A 326 -23.79 -4.37 9.06
C GLY A 326 -22.42 -4.92 9.44
N ILE A 327 -21.60 -5.39 8.47
CA ILE A 327 -20.26 -5.89 8.75
C ILE A 327 -19.36 -4.83 9.43
N LEU A 328 -19.52 -3.55 9.08
CA LEU A 328 -18.78 -2.45 9.71
C LEU A 328 -19.17 -2.27 11.19
N VAL A 329 -20.44 -2.52 11.54
CA VAL A 329 -20.90 -2.53 12.94
C VAL A 329 -20.24 -3.65 13.73
N TRP A 330 -20.12 -4.85 13.13
CA TRP A 330 -19.43 -5.98 13.75
C TRP A 330 -17.94 -5.70 13.94
N VAL A 331 -17.27 -5.13 12.94
CA VAL A 331 -15.85 -4.78 13.02
C VAL A 331 -15.58 -3.74 14.10
N GLY A 332 -16.39 -2.68 14.18
CA GLY A 332 -16.28 -1.70 15.26
C GLY A 332 -16.49 -2.33 16.65
N ALA A 333 -17.45 -3.26 16.77
CA ALA A 333 -17.65 -4.02 18.00
C ALA A 333 -16.42 -4.91 18.35
N MET A 334 -15.81 -5.57 17.37
CA MET A 334 -14.59 -6.37 17.58
C MET A 334 -13.42 -5.50 18.06
N GLN A 335 -13.25 -4.31 17.48
CA GLN A 335 -12.23 -3.32 17.85
C GLN A 335 -12.42 -2.72 19.26
N GLY A 336 -13.50 -3.08 19.95
CA GLY A 336 -13.72 -2.76 21.35
C GLY A 336 -14.78 -1.69 21.61
N ASP A 337 -15.53 -1.25 20.59
CA ASP A 337 -16.64 -0.31 20.80
C ASP A 337 -17.76 -0.96 21.60
N LEU A 338 -17.86 -0.58 22.88
CA LEU A 338 -18.87 -1.10 23.81
C LEU A 338 -20.30 -0.69 23.43
N THR A 339 -20.48 0.42 22.71
CA THR A 339 -21.79 0.88 22.24
C THR A 339 -22.28 -0.03 21.12
N LEU A 340 -21.42 -0.33 20.13
CA LEU A 340 -21.76 -1.24 19.05
C LEU A 340 -21.97 -2.68 19.56
N ARG A 341 -21.19 -3.13 20.55
CA ARG A 341 -21.44 -4.42 21.24
C ARG A 341 -22.83 -4.44 21.89
N GLY A 342 -23.18 -3.39 22.65
CA GLY A 342 -24.49 -3.29 23.29
C GLY A 342 -25.65 -3.25 22.28
N TYR A 343 -25.44 -2.58 21.14
CA TYR A 343 -26.37 -2.54 20.02
C TYR A 343 -26.61 -3.93 19.42
N LEU A 344 -25.54 -4.66 19.08
CA LEU A 344 -25.62 -6.01 18.51
C LEU A 344 -26.27 -7.01 19.47
N MET A 345 -25.96 -6.93 20.77
CA MET A 345 -26.63 -7.74 21.80
C MET A 345 -28.13 -7.46 21.86
N GLY A 346 -28.52 -6.18 21.75
CA GLY A 346 -29.93 -5.78 21.76
C GLY A 346 -30.68 -6.26 20.52
N ILE A 347 -30.14 -6.02 19.33
CA ILE A 347 -30.82 -6.31 18.06
C ILE A 347 -30.97 -7.82 17.81
N PHE A 348 -29.96 -8.62 18.16
CA PHE A 348 -29.97 -10.07 17.98
C PHE A 348 -30.36 -10.86 19.24
N SER A 349 -30.67 -10.16 20.34
CA SER A 349 -30.97 -10.78 21.65
C SER A 349 -29.86 -11.71 22.15
N LEU A 350 -28.60 -11.35 21.91
CA LEU A 350 -27.42 -12.13 22.31
C LEU A 350 -27.03 -11.81 23.76
N ASN A 351 -26.58 -12.83 24.48
CA ASN A 351 -25.84 -12.62 25.72
C ASN A 351 -24.35 -12.32 25.45
N SER A 352 -23.61 -11.91 26.48
CA SER A 352 -22.19 -11.53 26.32
C SER A 352 -21.31 -12.67 25.82
N THR A 353 -21.56 -13.91 26.23
CA THR A 353 -20.78 -15.07 25.79
C THR A 353 -21.04 -15.37 24.33
N GLN A 354 -22.31 -15.34 23.90
CA GLN A 354 -22.71 -15.51 22.51
C GLN A 354 -22.07 -14.47 21.60
N LEU A 355 -22.12 -13.19 21.99
CA LEU A 355 -21.49 -12.13 21.22
C LEU A 355 -19.99 -12.35 21.06
N LEU A 356 -19.29 -12.70 22.14
CA LEU A 356 -17.83 -12.91 22.08
C LEU A 356 -17.46 -14.07 21.15
N ILE A 357 -18.19 -15.19 21.19
CA ILE A 357 -17.97 -16.31 20.25
C ILE A 357 -18.13 -15.84 18.80
N LEU A 358 -19.18 -15.07 18.49
CA LEU A 358 -19.42 -14.56 17.14
C LEU A 358 -18.34 -13.56 16.69
N LEU A 359 -17.88 -12.67 17.59
CA LEU A 359 -16.81 -11.72 17.29
C LEU A 359 -15.47 -12.43 17.06
N ASP A 360 -15.12 -13.40 17.91
CA ASP A 360 -13.89 -14.18 17.77
C ASP A 360 -13.90 -15.03 16.49
N TRP A 361 -15.05 -15.65 16.18
CA TRP A 361 -15.26 -16.37 14.93
C TRP A 361 -15.10 -15.45 13.73
N LEU A 362 -15.81 -14.32 13.68
CA LEU A 362 -15.79 -13.42 12.54
C LEU A 362 -14.38 -12.86 12.30
N GLY A 363 -13.66 -12.47 13.37
CA GLY A 363 -12.27 -12.03 13.28
C GLY A 363 -11.36 -13.12 12.70
N SER A 364 -11.52 -14.37 13.15
CA SER A 364 -10.76 -15.50 12.62
C SER A 364 -11.13 -15.80 11.16
N PHE A 365 -12.41 -15.75 10.81
CA PHE A 365 -12.91 -15.95 9.46
C PHE A 365 -12.31 -14.92 8.49
N MET A 366 -12.32 -13.63 8.85
CA MET A 366 -11.78 -12.56 8.02
C MET A 366 -10.26 -12.59 7.86
N THR A 367 -9.53 -13.06 8.88
CA THR A 367 -8.07 -13.07 8.85
C THR A 367 -7.49 -14.35 8.23
N ILE A 368 -8.22 -15.46 8.29
CA ILE A 368 -7.72 -16.78 7.85
C ILE A 368 -8.43 -17.26 6.59
N LEU A 369 -9.78 -17.26 6.58
CA LEU A 369 -10.54 -17.89 5.50
C LEU A 369 -10.82 -16.95 4.34
N VAL A 370 -11.17 -15.69 4.61
CA VAL A 370 -11.46 -14.71 3.53
C VAL A 370 -10.30 -14.58 2.54
N PRO A 371 -9.01 -14.46 2.95
CA PRO A 371 -7.91 -14.40 2.00
C PRO A 371 -7.78 -15.66 1.13
N LEU A 372 -8.02 -16.85 1.69
CA LEU A 372 -7.97 -18.12 0.95
C LEU A 372 -9.12 -18.22 -0.07
N LEU A 373 -10.31 -17.79 0.32
CA LEU A 373 -11.51 -17.83 -0.51
C LEU A 373 -11.47 -16.77 -1.62
N LEU A 374 -10.93 -15.59 -1.34
CA LEU A 374 -10.67 -14.59 -2.37
C LEU A 374 -9.67 -15.10 -3.40
N PHE A 375 -8.61 -15.79 -2.95
CA PHE A 375 -7.63 -16.39 -3.85
C PHE A 375 -8.24 -17.51 -4.70
N ASP A 376 -9.07 -18.39 -4.11
CA ASP A 376 -9.82 -19.41 -4.85
C ASP A 376 -10.69 -18.79 -5.96
N GLU A 377 -11.48 -17.78 -5.61
CA GLU A 377 -12.45 -17.19 -6.52
C GLU A 377 -11.79 -16.34 -7.61
N THR A 378 -10.75 -15.57 -7.27
CA THR A 378 -10.18 -14.54 -8.15
C THR A 378 -8.83 -14.93 -8.77
N GLY A 379 -8.11 -15.87 -8.15
CA GLY A 379 -6.72 -16.17 -8.48
C GLY A 379 -5.70 -15.14 -7.97
N TYR A 380 -6.13 -14.12 -7.21
CA TYR A 380 -5.29 -13.05 -6.69
C TYR A 380 -5.26 -13.02 -5.17
N THR A 381 -4.12 -12.65 -4.62
CA THR A 381 -3.92 -12.43 -3.19
C THR A 381 -4.53 -11.10 -2.74
N VAL A 382 -4.73 -10.93 -1.42
CA VAL A 382 -5.23 -9.65 -0.86
C VAL A 382 -4.37 -8.44 -1.25
N PRO A 383 -3.02 -8.50 -1.20
CA PRO A 383 -2.17 -7.40 -1.68
C PRO A 383 -2.37 -7.07 -3.17
N GLU A 384 -2.49 -8.08 -4.04
CA GLU A 384 -2.74 -7.86 -5.47
C GLU A 384 -4.11 -7.22 -5.72
N LEU A 385 -5.15 -7.68 -5.00
CA LEU A 385 -6.48 -7.08 -5.09
C LEU A 385 -6.52 -5.66 -4.51
N ALA A 386 -5.77 -5.39 -3.44
CA ALA A 386 -5.63 -4.04 -2.88
C ALA A 386 -4.95 -3.09 -3.87
N GLN A 387 -3.93 -3.57 -4.59
CA GLN A 387 -3.28 -2.82 -5.66
C GLN A 387 -4.24 -2.52 -6.82
N PHE A 388 -5.05 -3.50 -7.24
CA PHE A 388 -6.08 -3.25 -8.27
C PHE A 388 -7.14 -2.26 -7.79
N ALA A 389 -7.57 -2.37 -6.54
CA ALA A 389 -8.52 -1.44 -5.93
C ALA A 389 -7.94 -0.03 -5.83
N PHE A 390 -6.66 0.12 -5.50
CA PHE A 390 -5.97 1.41 -5.50
C PHE A 390 -6.00 2.05 -6.89
N TYR A 391 -5.60 1.31 -7.93
CA TYR A 391 -5.59 1.84 -9.30
C TYR A 391 -7.00 2.17 -9.80
N GLU A 392 -7.99 1.31 -9.53
CA GLU A 392 -9.37 1.61 -9.91
C GLU A 392 -9.92 2.84 -9.18
N GLN A 393 -9.69 2.94 -7.87
CA GLN A 393 -10.12 4.07 -7.06
C GLN A 393 -9.44 5.37 -7.53
N TRP A 394 -8.13 5.34 -7.76
CA TRP A 394 -7.39 6.50 -8.25
C TRP A 394 -7.87 6.97 -9.62
N ALA A 395 -8.07 6.04 -10.55
CA ALA A 395 -8.48 6.35 -11.91
C ALA A 395 -9.96 6.74 -12.04
N ASN A 396 -10.85 6.04 -11.33
CA ASN A 396 -12.28 6.07 -11.59
C ASN A 396 -13.13 6.46 -10.38
N GLY A 397 -12.52 6.66 -9.21
CA GLY A 397 -13.23 7.02 -7.97
C GLY A 397 -14.11 5.90 -7.43
N THR A 398 -13.87 4.66 -7.88
CA THR A 398 -14.64 3.48 -7.49
C THR A 398 -13.72 2.30 -7.21
N ILE A 399 -14.20 1.38 -6.37
CA ILE A 399 -13.61 0.05 -6.18
C ILE A 399 -14.68 -0.96 -6.62
N GLN A 400 -14.35 -1.77 -7.62
CA GLN A 400 -15.26 -2.70 -8.30
C GLN A 400 -16.56 -2.03 -8.76
N GLY A 401 -16.49 -0.79 -9.23
CA GLY A 401 -17.63 0.02 -9.66
C GLY A 401 -18.50 0.61 -8.53
N ALA A 402 -18.17 0.35 -7.26
CA ALA A 402 -18.83 0.94 -6.11
C ALA A 402 -18.08 2.18 -5.58
N ALA A 403 -18.82 3.20 -5.14
CA ALA A 403 -18.25 4.41 -4.53
C ALA A 403 -17.88 4.15 -3.05
N VAL A 404 -16.84 3.35 -2.83
CA VAL A 404 -16.41 2.90 -1.50
C VAL A 404 -15.74 4.05 -0.72
N LEU A 405 -14.88 4.83 -1.37
CA LEU A 405 -14.17 5.96 -0.76
C LEU A 405 -14.56 7.28 -1.44
N PRO A 406 -15.77 7.80 -1.20
CA PRO A 406 -16.26 9.01 -1.88
C PRO A 406 -15.50 10.30 -1.51
N GLY A 407 -14.75 10.28 -0.40
CA GLY A 407 -13.87 11.37 0.03
C GLY A 407 -12.43 11.26 -0.51
N GLY A 408 -12.09 10.12 -1.11
CA GLY A 408 -10.77 9.78 -1.60
C GLY A 408 -9.76 9.31 -0.54
N PHE A 409 -8.61 8.78 -0.96
CA PHE A 409 -7.58 8.19 -0.10
C PHE A 409 -7.00 9.18 0.92
N LEU A 410 -6.84 10.46 0.55
CA LEU A 410 -6.31 11.45 1.50
C LEU A 410 -7.25 11.71 2.68
N ASN A 411 -8.56 11.49 2.51
CA ASN A 411 -9.50 11.59 3.63
C ASN A 411 -9.25 10.52 4.71
N GLU A 412 -8.65 9.38 4.33
CA GLU A 412 -8.24 8.34 5.27
C GLU A 412 -7.02 8.75 6.09
N LEU A 413 -6.14 9.61 5.54
CA LEU A 413 -5.01 10.19 6.26
C LEU A 413 -5.46 11.32 7.20
N SER A 414 -6.29 12.23 6.70
CA SER A 414 -6.88 13.31 7.47
C SER A 414 -8.19 13.79 6.84
N ALA A 415 -9.22 13.95 7.68
CA ALA A 415 -10.50 14.53 7.25
C ALA A 415 -10.34 15.95 6.67
N ASP A 416 -9.27 16.67 7.02
CA ASP A 416 -8.98 18.00 6.46
C ASP A 416 -8.57 17.95 4.98
N PHE A 417 -8.18 16.77 4.47
CA PHE A 417 -7.89 16.55 3.06
C PHE A 417 -9.10 16.08 2.23
N ALA A 418 -10.27 15.95 2.85
CA ALA A 418 -11.49 15.66 2.13
C ALA A 418 -11.81 16.76 1.09
N GLY A 419 -12.22 16.34 -0.11
CA GLY A 419 -12.73 17.24 -1.15
C GLY A 419 -11.70 17.67 -2.20
N PRO A 420 -12.13 18.49 -3.19
CA PRO A 420 -11.29 18.85 -4.32
C PRO A 420 -10.17 19.83 -3.94
N PRO A 421 -8.99 19.76 -4.61
CA PRO A 421 -8.64 18.74 -5.58
C PRO A 421 -8.37 17.39 -4.88
N TYR A 422 -8.98 16.34 -5.40
CA TYR A 422 -8.84 14.99 -4.86
C TYR A 422 -7.48 14.41 -5.24
N PHE A 423 -7.00 13.44 -4.47
CA PHE A 423 -5.85 12.65 -4.90
C PHE A 423 -6.19 11.78 -6.11
N GLU A 424 -7.41 11.24 -6.14
CA GLU A 424 -7.91 10.48 -7.27
C GLU A 424 -8.33 11.39 -8.41
N VAL A 425 -7.81 11.07 -9.60
CA VAL A 425 -8.23 11.69 -10.86
C VAL A 425 -9.71 11.40 -11.15
N GLY A 426 -10.19 10.22 -10.73
CA GLY A 426 -11.57 9.78 -10.95
C GLY A 426 -12.62 10.39 -10.03
N LEU A 427 -12.26 11.32 -9.15
CA LEU A 427 -13.21 11.99 -8.26
C LEU A 427 -13.44 13.46 -8.67
N PRO A 428 -14.70 13.93 -8.72
CA PRO A 428 -15.95 13.22 -8.39
C PRO A 428 -16.56 12.43 -9.57
N SER A 429 -15.86 12.33 -10.70
CA SER A 429 -16.36 11.68 -11.91
C SER A 429 -15.29 10.78 -12.51
N PRO A 430 -15.62 9.53 -12.89
CA PRO A 430 -14.65 8.59 -13.42
C PRO A 430 -13.90 9.15 -14.62
N SER A 431 -12.57 8.91 -14.69
CA SER A 431 -11.76 9.35 -15.83
C SER A 431 -11.98 8.49 -17.07
N GLY A 432 -12.38 7.22 -16.89
CA GLY A 432 -12.53 6.22 -17.95
C GLY A 432 -11.28 5.38 -18.21
N LEU A 433 -10.17 5.67 -17.52
CA LEU A 433 -8.92 4.93 -17.64
C LEU A 433 -9.13 3.44 -17.27
N SER A 434 -8.56 2.56 -18.10
CA SER A 434 -8.51 1.13 -17.79
C SER A 434 -7.49 0.82 -16.69
N LEU A 435 -7.63 -0.35 -16.06
CA LEU A 435 -6.66 -0.82 -15.07
C LEU A 435 -5.24 -0.91 -15.67
N THR A 436 -5.09 -1.41 -16.89
CA THR A 436 -3.77 -1.52 -17.55
C THR A 436 -3.15 -0.16 -17.84
N GLU A 437 -3.92 0.82 -18.32
CA GLU A 437 -3.42 2.18 -18.53
C GLU A 437 -2.98 2.81 -17.21
N THR A 438 -3.75 2.59 -16.14
CA THR A 438 -3.44 3.11 -14.81
C THR A 438 -2.17 2.48 -14.24
N MET A 439 -2.01 1.15 -14.31
CA MET A 439 -0.78 0.48 -13.89
C MET A 439 0.44 1.02 -14.63
N ASN A 440 0.35 1.27 -15.93
CA ASN A 440 1.45 1.86 -16.70
C ASN A 440 1.77 3.30 -16.26
N LEU A 441 0.75 4.08 -15.86
CA LEU A 441 0.88 5.43 -15.31
C LEU A 441 1.47 5.46 -13.89
N TRP A 442 1.60 4.31 -13.22
CA TRP A 442 2.23 4.16 -11.91
C TRP A 442 3.53 3.33 -11.96
N ASP A 443 3.97 2.90 -13.15
CA ASP A 443 5.21 2.12 -13.32
C ASP A 443 6.46 3.00 -13.21
N GLU A 444 7.11 3.02 -12.05
CA GLU A 444 8.34 3.78 -11.78
C GLU A 444 9.48 3.52 -12.79
N ALA A 445 9.52 2.32 -13.40
CA ALA A 445 10.53 1.98 -14.40
C ALA A 445 10.33 2.73 -15.73
N ASN A 446 9.15 3.28 -15.97
CA ASN A 446 8.84 4.08 -17.15
C ASN A 446 9.30 5.53 -16.97
N ALA A 447 10.30 5.98 -17.73
CA ALA A 447 10.84 7.34 -17.63
C ALA A 447 9.83 8.47 -17.96
N TYR A 448 8.64 8.15 -18.50
CA TYR A 448 7.57 9.11 -18.77
C TYR A 448 6.46 9.10 -17.72
N THR A 449 6.53 8.25 -16.69
CA THR A 449 5.49 8.19 -15.66
C THR A 449 5.55 9.40 -14.71
N PHE A 450 4.42 9.83 -14.14
CA PHE A 450 4.40 10.96 -13.21
C PHE A 450 4.95 10.59 -11.82
N VAL A 451 5.11 9.31 -11.51
CA VAL A 451 5.84 8.82 -10.32
C VAL A 451 7.35 8.65 -10.57
N ASN A 452 7.85 9.15 -11.70
CA ASN A 452 9.27 9.22 -12.00
C ASN A 452 9.70 10.68 -12.10
N MET A 453 10.86 11.01 -11.52
CA MET A 453 11.39 12.38 -11.48
C MET A 453 11.51 13.03 -12.85
N ASN A 454 11.98 12.31 -13.87
CA ASN A 454 12.06 12.89 -15.23
C ASN A 454 10.68 12.97 -15.88
N GLY A 455 9.82 11.99 -15.60
CA GLY A 455 8.50 11.92 -16.19
C GLY A 455 7.58 13.03 -15.68
N ILE A 456 7.60 13.36 -14.38
CA ILE A 456 6.77 14.44 -13.83
C ILE A 456 7.07 15.79 -14.51
N LEU A 457 8.33 16.08 -14.81
CA LEU A 457 8.72 17.29 -15.55
C LEU A 457 8.12 17.31 -16.96
N VAL A 458 8.09 16.15 -17.64
CA VAL A 458 7.42 16.01 -18.95
C VAL A 458 5.91 16.27 -18.83
N TRP A 459 5.26 15.76 -17.77
CA TRP A 459 3.84 15.99 -17.53
C TRP A 459 3.51 17.47 -17.27
N LEU A 460 4.33 18.15 -16.46
CA LEU A 460 4.16 19.58 -16.19
C LEU A 460 4.36 20.43 -17.45
N GLU A 461 5.37 20.14 -18.27
CA GLU A 461 5.59 20.84 -19.54
C GLU A 461 4.46 20.55 -20.54
N ALA A 462 3.94 19.32 -20.55
CA ALA A 462 2.84 18.92 -21.41
C ALA A 462 1.54 19.71 -21.16
N ILE A 463 1.38 20.39 -20.02
CA ILE A 463 0.23 21.28 -19.77
C ILE A 463 0.12 22.35 -20.88
N THR A 464 1.24 22.84 -21.39
CA THR A 464 1.28 23.87 -22.45
C THR A 464 1.90 23.38 -23.76
N ASN A 465 2.58 22.24 -23.76
CA ASN A 465 3.28 21.69 -24.93
C ASN A 465 2.51 20.53 -25.60
N THR A 466 1.86 20.82 -26.73
CA THR A 466 1.07 19.84 -27.50
C THR A 466 1.89 18.69 -28.10
N THR A 467 3.20 18.89 -28.30
CA THR A 467 4.10 17.82 -28.76
C THR A 467 4.28 16.78 -27.66
N LEU A 468 4.52 17.22 -26.43
CA LEU A 468 4.65 16.33 -25.28
C LEU A 468 3.31 15.64 -24.95
N GLN A 469 2.18 16.34 -25.09
CA GLN A 469 0.86 15.71 -24.98
C GLN A 469 0.70 14.52 -25.96
N SER A 470 1.14 14.68 -27.20
CA SER A 470 1.08 13.62 -28.22
C SER A 470 2.00 12.44 -27.87
N THR A 471 3.17 12.72 -27.28
CA THR A 471 4.08 11.70 -26.76
C THR A 471 3.40 10.91 -25.63
N LEU A 472 2.83 11.58 -24.62
CA LEU A 472 2.18 10.92 -23.49
C LEU A 472 1.00 10.04 -23.91
N ILE A 473 0.13 10.54 -24.80
CA ILE A 473 -0.96 9.74 -25.41
C ILE A 473 -0.43 8.46 -26.03
N THR A 474 0.64 8.56 -26.82
CA THR A 474 1.21 7.41 -27.52
C THR A 474 1.88 6.44 -26.55
N THR A 475 2.61 6.95 -25.56
CA THR A 475 3.34 6.15 -24.56
C THR A 475 2.40 5.35 -23.68
N PHE A 476 1.32 5.95 -23.19
CA PHE A 476 0.40 5.31 -22.24
C PHE A 476 -0.82 4.67 -22.90
N GLY A 477 -1.05 4.90 -24.19
CA GLY A 477 -2.21 4.37 -24.91
C GLY A 477 -3.53 5.07 -24.59
N ILE A 478 -3.50 6.15 -23.80
CA ILE A 478 -4.67 6.90 -23.35
C ILE A 478 -5.25 7.81 -24.45
N SER A 479 -6.54 8.12 -24.34
CA SER A 479 -7.21 9.08 -25.21
C SER A 479 -6.84 10.54 -24.89
N ALA A 480 -7.09 11.45 -25.83
CA ALA A 480 -6.93 12.89 -25.60
C ALA A 480 -7.86 13.42 -24.50
N GLY A 481 -9.03 12.78 -24.30
CA GLY A 481 -9.96 13.14 -23.22
C GLY A 481 -9.37 12.79 -21.86
N GLU A 482 -8.87 11.57 -21.71
CA GLU A 482 -8.22 11.11 -20.48
C GLU A 482 -6.96 11.93 -20.16
N LEU A 483 -6.11 12.22 -21.17
CA LEU A 483 -4.96 13.10 -20.97
C LEU A 483 -5.40 14.49 -20.45
N THR A 484 -6.47 15.06 -21.00
CA THR A 484 -6.98 16.36 -20.54
C THR A 484 -7.40 16.30 -19.06
N VAL A 485 -8.06 15.22 -18.65
CA VAL A 485 -8.46 15.01 -17.26
C VAL A 485 -7.23 14.88 -16.36
N LEU A 486 -6.23 14.08 -16.77
CA LEU A 486 -4.98 13.89 -16.04
C LEU A 486 -4.19 15.20 -15.87
N LEU A 487 -4.01 15.98 -16.94
CA LEU A 487 -3.30 17.26 -16.86
C LEU A 487 -4.03 18.29 -16.00
N THR A 488 -5.37 18.30 -16.05
CA THR A 488 -6.20 19.18 -15.21
C THR A 488 -6.08 18.78 -13.75
N TRP A 489 -6.18 17.47 -13.45
CA TRP A 489 -5.98 16.93 -12.11
C TRP A 489 -4.59 17.27 -11.60
N LEU A 490 -3.55 16.94 -12.37
CA LEU A 490 -2.17 17.12 -11.95
C LEU A 490 -1.87 18.57 -11.62
N GLY A 491 -2.29 19.51 -12.47
CA GLY A 491 -2.10 20.95 -12.21
C GLY A 491 -2.79 21.43 -10.92
N ALA A 492 -3.99 20.92 -10.62
CA ALA A 492 -4.71 21.27 -9.39
C ALA A 492 -4.14 20.57 -8.14
N PHE A 493 -3.81 19.28 -8.25
CA PHE A 493 -3.21 18.48 -7.20
C PHE A 493 -1.84 19.06 -6.80
N PHE A 494 -1.03 19.37 -7.79
CA PHE A 494 0.27 19.99 -7.65
C PHE A 494 0.23 21.32 -6.89
N THR A 495 -0.65 22.24 -7.30
CA THR A 495 -0.69 23.60 -6.73
C THR A 495 -1.29 23.64 -5.32
N VAL A 496 -2.09 22.64 -4.94
CA VAL A 496 -2.87 22.67 -3.69
C VAL A 496 -2.48 21.56 -2.73
N ARG A 497 -2.41 20.30 -3.18
CA ARG A 497 -2.20 19.13 -2.30
C ARG A 497 -0.74 18.84 -2.05
N VAL A 498 0.14 18.96 -3.04
CA VAL A 498 1.58 18.67 -2.84
C VAL A 498 2.18 19.51 -1.69
N PRO A 499 1.98 20.85 -1.62
CA PRO A 499 2.46 21.63 -0.47
C PRO A 499 1.88 21.19 0.88
N GLN A 500 0.62 20.76 0.91
CA GLN A 500 -0.03 20.28 2.13
C GLN A 500 0.54 18.93 2.59
N LEU A 501 0.81 18.03 1.65
CA LEU A 501 1.38 16.71 1.92
C LEU A 501 2.83 16.82 2.35
N ILE A 502 3.62 17.68 1.71
CA ILE A 502 4.98 18.02 2.14
C ILE A 502 4.98 18.50 3.60
N PHE A 503 4.09 19.43 3.95
CA PHE A 503 4.00 19.92 5.33
C PHE A 503 3.55 18.81 6.30
N TYR A 504 2.62 17.95 5.88
CA TYR A 504 2.15 16.83 6.71
C TYR A 504 3.27 15.82 7.00
N GLU A 505 4.08 15.49 5.99
CA GLU A 505 5.15 14.50 6.11
C GLU A 505 6.38 15.05 6.82
N THR A 506 6.78 16.28 6.51
CA THR A 506 8.06 16.86 6.96
C THR A 506 7.91 17.80 8.15
N GLY A 507 6.72 18.39 8.34
CA GLY A 507 6.48 19.48 9.29
C GLY A 507 6.94 20.85 8.79
N TYR A 508 7.50 20.95 7.57
CA TYR A 508 8.02 22.19 6.98
C TYR A 508 7.14 22.68 5.83
N THR A 509 6.97 23.99 5.76
CA THR A 509 6.34 24.65 4.61
C THR A 509 7.29 24.67 3.40
N VAL A 510 6.76 24.89 2.19
CA VAL A 510 7.58 24.99 0.98
C VAL A 510 8.68 26.07 1.10
N PRO A 511 8.42 27.29 1.63
CA PRO A 511 9.47 28.26 1.87
C PRO A 511 10.55 27.79 2.86
N GLU A 512 10.16 27.11 3.94
CA GLU A 512 11.14 26.57 4.90
C GLU A 512 12.01 25.49 4.27
N LEU A 513 11.44 24.63 3.43
CA LEU A 513 12.21 23.65 2.67
C LEU A 513 13.07 24.27 1.57
N ALA A 514 12.63 25.36 0.94
CA ALA A 514 13.43 26.11 -0.01
C ALA A 514 14.68 26.69 0.67
N GLN A 515 14.53 27.20 1.90
CA GLN A 515 15.66 27.65 2.69
C GLN A 515 16.63 26.52 3.04
N ILE A 516 16.11 25.37 3.47
CA ILE A 516 16.95 24.20 3.79
C ILE A 516 17.66 23.67 2.53
N ALA A 517 16.96 23.61 1.40
CA ALA A 517 17.52 23.20 0.11
C ALA A 517 18.59 24.17 -0.38
N PHE A 518 18.38 25.48 -0.20
CA PHE A 518 19.39 26.50 -0.48
C PHE A 518 20.64 26.29 0.36
N TYR A 519 20.49 26.03 1.66
CA TYR A 519 21.62 25.75 2.54
C TYR A 519 22.36 24.48 2.17
N GLU A 520 21.65 23.40 1.84
CA GLU A 520 22.27 22.15 1.41
C GLU A 520 23.02 22.35 0.09
N GLN A 521 22.40 23.02 -0.88
CA GLN A 521 23.03 23.30 -2.17
C GLN A 521 24.29 24.15 -2.00
N TRP A 522 24.20 25.22 -1.20
CA TRP A 522 25.34 26.08 -0.91
C TRP A 522 26.47 25.35 -0.19
N ALA A 523 26.13 24.57 0.84
CA ALA A 523 27.11 23.90 1.69
C ALA A 523 27.71 22.65 1.03
N ASP A 524 26.90 21.87 0.34
CA ASP A 524 27.23 20.51 -0.08
C ASP A 524 27.17 20.28 -1.59
N GLY A 525 26.59 21.22 -2.34
CA GLY A 525 26.41 21.10 -3.79
C GLY A 525 25.31 20.11 -4.18
N THR A 526 24.43 19.78 -3.23
CA THR A 526 23.30 18.87 -3.42
C THR A 526 22.03 19.44 -2.81
N ILE A 527 20.88 18.99 -3.31
CA ILE A 527 19.57 19.20 -2.69
C ILE A 527 19.00 17.82 -2.43
N GLN A 528 18.68 17.51 -1.18
CA GLN A 528 18.27 16.20 -0.69
C GLN A 528 19.24 15.07 -1.11
N GLY A 529 20.53 15.37 -1.14
CA GLY A 529 21.59 14.46 -1.58
C GLY A 529 21.66 14.23 -3.10
N LEU A 530 20.82 14.90 -3.89
CA LEU A 530 20.80 14.83 -5.35
C LEU A 530 21.53 16.04 -5.96
N SER A 531 22.21 15.82 -7.09
CA SER A 531 22.86 16.88 -7.85
C SER A 531 21.85 17.57 -8.77
N ILE A 532 20.94 18.34 -8.15
CA ILE A 532 19.86 19.05 -8.85
C ILE A 532 20.42 20.24 -9.63
N LEU A 533 21.32 21.02 -9.01
CA LEU A 533 22.02 22.14 -9.62
C LEU A 533 23.52 21.83 -9.70
N PRO A 534 23.97 20.96 -10.63
CA PRO A 534 25.37 20.54 -10.72
C PRO A 534 26.33 21.70 -11.03
N ASP A 535 25.83 22.76 -11.65
CA ASP A 535 26.60 23.95 -12.04
C ASP A 535 26.32 25.18 -11.13
N GLY A 536 25.51 25.01 -10.09
CA GLY A 536 25.19 26.03 -9.07
C GLY A 536 24.11 27.06 -9.47
N PHE A 537 23.62 27.84 -8.52
CA PHE A 537 22.53 28.82 -8.68
C PHE A 537 22.83 29.87 -9.75
N LEU A 538 24.10 30.27 -9.89
CA LEU A 538 24.49 31.30 -10.85
C LEU A 538 24.49 30.81 -12.31
N SER A 539 24.39 29.49 -12.53
CA SER A 539 24.23 28.91 -13.87
C SER A 539 22.83 29.12 -14.45
N GLU A 540 21.84 29.47 -13.61
CA GLU A 540 20.46 29.70 -14.05
C GLU A 540 20.22 31.15 -14.53
N ARG A 541 21.21 32.06 -14.40
CA ARG A 541 21.07 33.49 -14.76
C ARG A 541 21.28 33.73 -16.26
N ASP A 542 20.87 34.90 -16.75
CA ASP A 542 21.16 35.38 -18.12
C ASP A 542 22.00 36.67 -18.11
N PRO A 543 23.26 36.66 -18.62
CA PRO A 543 24.04 35.50 -19.04
C PRO A 543 24.53 34.67 -17.83
N PRO A 544 24.65 33.33 -17.97
CA PRO A 544 25.02 32.48 -16.85
C PRO A 544 26.50 32.65 -16.46
N ILE A 545 26.79 32.54 -15.16
CA ILE A 545 28.15 32.43 -14.64
C ILE A 545 28.41 30.94 -14.37
N GLU A 546 29.24 30.33 -15.21
CA GLU A 546 29.55 28.89 -15.15
C GLU A 546 30.96 28.64 -14.63
N GLY A 547 31.10 27.55 -13.88
CA GLY A 547 32.39 26.97 -13.50
C GLY A 547 33.00 27.56 -12.24
N PRO A 548 34.13 26.98 -11.78
CA PRO A 548 34.76 27.40 -10.53
C PRO A 548 35.42 28.77 -10.65
N PRO A 549 35.43 29.56 -9.55
CA PRO A 549 34.79 29.24 -8.28
C PRO A 549 33.26 29.36 -8.39
N TYR A 550 32.58 28.40 -7.79
CA TYR A 550 31.12 28.38 -7.70
C TYR A 550 30.67 29.25 -6.52
N PHE A 551 29.42 29.71 -6.56
CA PHE A 551 28.80 30.35 -5.39
C PHE A 551 28.75 29.37 -4.20
N GLU A 552 28.50 28.10 -4.49
CA GLU A 552 28.43 27.02 -3.53
C GLU A 552 29.82 26.60 -3.05
N VAL A 553 29.99 26.52 -1.74
CA VAL A 553 31.19 25.97 -1.10
C VAL A 553 31.34 24.50 -1.50
N GLY A 554 30.23 23.76 -1.48
CA GLY A 554 30.18 22.33 -1.76
C GLY A 554 30.61 21.94 -3.18
N LEU A 555 30.33 22.78 -4.17
CA LEU A 555 30.77 22.56 -5.56
C LEU A 555 32.24 22.92 -5.79
N THR A 556 32.82 23.79 -4.96
CA THR A 556 34.21 24.24 -5.09
C THR A 556 35.19 23.27 -4.41
N GLU A 557 34.93 22.87 -3.16
CA GLU A 557 35.84 22.06 -2.32
C GLU A 557 35.24 20.70 -1.92
N GLY A 558 34.14 20.30 -2.56
CA GLY A 558 33.35 19.12 -2.18
C GLY A 558 32.49 19.36 -0.93
N PRO A 559 31.61 18.42 -0.56
CA PRO A 559 30.59 18.62 0.48
C PRO A 559 31.20 18.97 1.83
N THR A 560 30.72 20.05 2.44
CA THR A 560 31.19 20.57 3.72
C THR A 560 30.65 19.79 4.92
N GLY A 561 29.47 19.19 4.79
CA GLY A 561 28.72 18.52 5.84
C GLY A 561 28.20 19.49 6.90
N LEU A 562 27.90 20.75 6.54
CA LEU A 562 27.26 21.72 7.44
C LEU A 562 25.83 21.29 7.75
N THR A 563 25.40 21.47 9.00
CA THR A 563 23.99 21.29 9.37
C THR A 563 23.16 22.52 8.97
N ALA A 564 21.84 22.36 8.86
CA ALA A 564 20.93 23.49 8.63
C ALA A 564 21.10 24.58 9.72
N SER A 565 21.28 24.20 10.99
CA SER A 565 21.53 25.15 12.09
C SER A 565 22.84 25.92 11.95
N GLN A 566 23.89 25.28 11.42
CA GLN A 566 25.17 25.93 11.13
C GLN A 566 25.02 26.90 9.96
N CYS A 567 24.27 26.54 8.92
CA CYS A 567 23.96 27.46 7.82
C CYS A 567 23.12 28.64 8.30
N ASP A 568 22.06 28.42 9.09
CA ASP A 568 21.27 29.49 9.70
C ASP A 568 22.16 30.52 10.43
N ALA A 569 23.12 30.06 11.23
CA ALA A 569 24.05 30.93 11.94
C ALA A 569 25.00 31.71 11.00
N LEU A 570 25.46 31.06 9.93
CA LEU A 570 26.33 31.65 8.90
C LEU A 570 25.58 32.67 8.03
N TRP A 571 24.26 32.54 7.90
CA TRP A 571 23.37 33.39 7.11
C TRP A 571 22.56 34.39 7.98
N ASP A 572 22.84 34.52 9.28
CA ASP A 572 22.15 35.48 10.16
C ASP A 572 22.69 36.91 9.95
N GLU A 573 21.93 37.75 9.24
CA GLU A 573 22.26 39.17 8.99
C GLU A 573 22.54 40.00 10.26
N THR A 574 21.97 39.60 11.40
CA THR A 574 22.11 40.31 12.67
C THR A 574 23.31 39.84 13.50
N SER A 575 23.88 38.68 13.15
CA SER A 575 25.00 38.08 13.86
C SER A 575 26.32 38.75 13.48
N GLU A 576 27.10 39.11 14.49
CA GLU A 576 28.47 39.60 14.30
C GLU A 576 29.49 38.49 13.94
N TYR A 577 29.02 37.26 13.72
CA TYR A 577 29.82 36.08 13.35
C TYR A 577 29.40 35.47 12.00
N SER A 578 28.39 36.04 11.35
CA SER A 578 27.81 35.59 10.08
C SER A 578 28.63 36.03 8.84
N LEU A 579 28.44 35.34 7.72
CA LEU A 579 29.00 35.70 6.41
C LEU A 579 28.23 36.87 5.75
N VAL A 580 26.95 37.04 6.09
CA VAL A 580 26.07 38.05 5.49
C VAL A 580 25.88 39.29 6.35
N SER A 581 26.78 39.53 7.32
CA SER A 581 26.85 40.80 8.04
C SER A 581 28.19 41.49 7.81
N ALA A 582 28.16 42.82 7.68
CA ALA A 582 29.38 43.61 7.47
C ALA A 582 30.41 43.43 8.61
N SER A 583 29.94 43.20 9.83
CA SER A 583 30.83 42.95 10.97
C SER A 583 31.39 41.53 10.99
N GLY A 584 30.57 40.54 10.63
CA GLY A 584 30.96 39.13 10.61
C GLY A 584 31.91 38.81 9.46
N ILE A 585 31.66 39.32 8.25
CA ILE A 585 32.52 39.05 7.09
C ILE A 585 33.95 39.57 7.30
N ASN A 586 34.10 40.69 8.01
CA ASN A 586 35.41 41.22 8.42
C ASN A 586 36.14 40.30 9.41
N LYS A 587 35.41 39.62 10.31
CA LYS A 587 36.01 38.59 11.18
C LYS A 587 36.43 37.37 10.38
N TRP A 588 35.63 36.94 9.41
CA TRP A 588 35.97 35.82 8.52
C TRP A 588 37.27 36.06 7.76
N TYR A 589 37.47 37.25 7.17
CA TYR A 589 38.75 37.59 6.54
C TYR A 589 39.94 37.67 7.51
N GLN A 590 39.71 37.96 8.79
CA GLN A 590 40.76 38.03 9.81
C GLN A 590 41.11 36.66 10.40
N ALA A 591 40.25 35.66 10.23
CA ALA A 591 40.35 34.35 10.88
C ALA A 591 41.66 33.62 10.57
N GLU A 592 42.18 33.70 9.33
CA GLU A 592 43.47 33.09 8.96
C GLU A 592 44.66 33.65 9.74
N SER A 593 44.56 34.91 10.19
CA SER A 593 45.63 35.63 10.86
C SER A 593 45.46 35.74 12.38
N SER A 594 44.33 35.28 12.93
CA SER A 594 43.94 35.43 14.33
C SER A 594 43.29 34.14 14.86
N SER A 595 44.04 33.39 15.68
CA SER A 595 43.53 32.16 16.30
C SER A 595 42.32 32.42 17.20
N THR A 596 42.26 33.58 17.87
CA THR A 596 41.11 33.96 18.70
C THR A 596 39.87 34.19 17.85
N THR A 597 39.99 34.92 16.74
CA THR A 597 38.87 35.18 15.84
C THR A 597 38.39 33.88 15.17
N TYR A 598 39.32 33.00 14.81
CA TYR A 598 39.01 31.67 14.30
C TYR A 598 38.19 30.83 15.30
N ASP A 599 38.62 30.75 16.56
CA ASP A 599 37.91 30.00 17.60
C ASP A 599 36.55 30.64 17.96
N ASP A 600 36.47 31.97 17.95
CA ASP A 600 35.22 32.70 18.19
C ASP A 600 34.19 32.42 17.09
N LEU A 601 34.58 32.51 15.81
CA LEU A 601 33.72 32.18 14.67
C LEU A 601 33.23 30.73 14.74
N ARG A 602 34.11 29.80 15.09
CA ARG A 602 33.78 28.39 15.23
C ARG A 602 32.70 28.16 16.28
N THR A 603 32.87 28.76 17.46
CA THR A 603 31.99 28.54 18.62
C THR A 603 30.62 29.20 18.42
N HIS A 604 30.57 30.37 17.78
CA HIS A 604 29.32 31.12 17.60
C HIS A 604 28.50 30.68 16.38
N ASN A 605 29.07 29.91 15.46
CA ASN A 605 28.36 29.29 14.33
C ASN A 605 28.10 27.80 14.60
N ASP A 606 27.60 27.48 15.79
CA ASP A 606 27.18 26.12 16.20
C ASP A 606 28.31 25.08 16.08
N ASP A 607 29.47 25.40 16.67
CA ASP A 607 30.64 24.54 16.82
C ASP A 607 31.16 23.92 15.50
N LEU A 608 31.42 24.76 14.49
CA LEU A 608 32.00 24.33 13.21
C LEU A 608 33.25 23.45 13.41
N SER A 609 33.38 22.37 12.65
CA SER A 609 34.60 21.56 12.65
C SER A 609 35.77 22.30 11.96
N ALA A 610 37.00 21.88 12.26
CA ALA A 610 38.17 22.44 11.58
C ALA A 610 38.15 22.22 10.06
N VAL A 611 37.52 21.13 9.60
CA VAL A 611 37.37 20.84 8.16
C VAL A 611 36.38 21.81 7.52
N GLN A 612 35.21 22.03 8.13
CA GLN A 612 34.22 23.00 7.66
C GLN A 612 34.80 24.42 7.61
N MET A 613 35.49 24.84 8.68
CA MET A 613 36.19 26.12 8.72
C MET A 613 37.19 26.29 7.57
N THR A 614 37.99 25.27 7.30
CA THR A 614 38.99 25.31 6.22
C THR A 614 38.32 25.51 4.86
N LYS A 615 37.24 24.77 4.58
CA LYS A 615 36.52 24.89 3.30
C LYS A 615 35.92 26.27 3.07
N ILE A 616 35.30 26.85 4.10
CA ILE A 616 34.73 28.21 4.01
C ILE A 616 35.84 29.24 3.79
N LEU A 617 36.96 29.12 4.52
CA LEU A 617 38.09 30.05 4.39
C LEU A 617 38.81 29.92 3.04
N ASP A 618 38.86 28.73 2.44
CA ASP A 618 39.41 28.51 1.11
C ASP A 618 38.47 29.03 0.00
N TRP A 619 37.15 28.91 0.19
CA TRP A 619 36.14 29.38 -0.75
C TRP A 619 36.00 30.90 -0.77
N LEU A 620 35.94 31.53 0.40
CA LEU A 620 35.55 32.94 0.55
C LEU A 620 36.40 33.93 -0.28
N PRO A 621 37.76 33.82 -0.33
CA PRO A 621 38.58 34.68 -1.18
C PRO A 621 38.28 34.50 -2.67
N LYS A 622 38.01 33.27 -3.12
CA LYS A 622 37.70 32.96 -4.53
C LYS A 622 36.34 33.54 -4.91
N PHE A 623 35.33 33.37 -4.04
CA PHE A 623 34.01 33.97 -4.20
C PHE A 623 34.09 35.49 -4.34
N ARG A 624 34.82 36.15 -3.44
CA ARG A 624 35.04 37.61 -3.48
C ARG A 624 35.72 38.07 -4.77
N ASP A 625 36.84 37.43 -5.12
CA ASP A 625 37.71 37.95 -6.16
C ASP A 625 37.18 37.66 -7.57
N GLU A 626 36.45 36.57 -7.76
CA GLU A 626 36.01 36.13 -9.08
C GLU A 626 34.51 36.38 -9.31
N ILE A 627 33.65 36.07 -8.32
CA ILE A 627 32.20 36.19 -8.47
C ILE A 627 31.70 37.59 -8.13
N VAL A 628 32.00 38.10 -6.93
CA VAL A 628 31.50 39.43 -6.50
C VAL A 628 31.98 40.53 -7.46
N ASN A 629 33.21 40.42 -7.95
CA ASN A 629 33.73 41.35 -8.95
C ASN A 629 33.01 41.25 -10.31
N ALA A 630 32.64 40.05 -10.74
CA ALA A 630 31.87 39.85 -11.98
C ALA A 630 30.46 40.44 -11.85
N LEU A 631 29.75 40.13 -10.76
CA LEU A 631 28.42 40.65 -10.46
C LEU A 631 28.42 42.18 -10.37
N ALA A 632 29.39 42.76 -9.66
CA ALA A 632 29.50 44.21 -9.52
C ALA A 632 29.83 44.93 -10.84
N LYS A 633 30.54 44.26 -11.77
CA LYS A 633 30.80 44.79 -13.12
C LYS A 633 29.52 44.83 -13.95
N GLU A 634 28.67 43.82 -13.82
CA GLU A 634 27.42 43.68 -14.55
C GLU A 634 26.35 44.68 -14.07
N GLU A 635 26.05 44.73 -12.77
CA GLU A 635 25.00 45.59 -12.23
C GLU A 635 25.34 47.09 -12.29
N LEU A 636 26.60 47.45 -12.06
CA LEU A 636 27.00 48.86 -11.90
C LEU A 636 27.76 49.42 -13.12
N GLY A 637 28.03 48.59 -14.14
CA GLY A 637 28.80 48.96 -15.33
C GLY A 637 30.21 49.47 -15.00
N LEU A 638 30.79 48.98 -13.89
CA LEU A 638 32.07 49.45 -13.37
C LEU A 638 33.24 48.71 -14.05
N PRO A 639 34.27 49.41 -14.54
CA PRO A 639 35.47 48.76 -15.06
C PRO A 639 36.34 48.30 -13.88
N MET A 640 36.04 47.14 -13.31
CA MET A 640 36.81 46.59 -12.20
C MET A 640 37.63 45.39 -12.64
N GLU A 641 38.81 45.68 -13.18
CA GLU A 641 39.97 44.88 -12.79
C GLU A 641 40.78 45.70 -11.78
N PRO A 642 41.09 45.18 -10.59
CA PRO A 642 41.90 45.87 -9.58
C PRO A 642 43.23 46.40 -10.16
N TYR A 643 43.81 45.65 -11.11
CA TYR A 643 45.04 46.02 -11.81
C TYR A 643 44.84 47.08 -12.88
N ALA A 644 43.70 47.11 -13.58
CA ALA A 644 43.39 48.14 -14.57
C ALA A 644 43.04 49.49 -13.91
N LEU A 645 42.31 49.46 -12.78
CA LEU A 645 42.01 50.65 -11.98
C LEU A 645 43.25 51.13 -11.22
N GLY A 646 44.04 50.21 -10.67
CA GLY A 646 45.35 50.47 -10.07
C GLY A 646 46.32 51.12 -11.06
N ASN A 647 46.39 50.61 -12.31
CA ASN A 647 47.16 51.24 -13.39
C ASN A 647 46.59 52.59 -13.83
N THR A 648 45.26 52.75 -13.87
CA THR A 648 44.62 54.04 -14.21
C THR A 648 44.88 55.10 -13.13
N LEU A 649 44.84 54.71 -11.85
CA LEU A 649 45.22 55.53 -10.70
C LEU A 649 46.72 55.82 -10.66
N LEU A 650 47.58 54.85 -10.99
CA LEU A 650 49.03 55.04 -11.09
C LEU A 650 49.41 56.00 -12.23
N ILE A 651 48.74 55.88 -13.38
CA ILE A 651 48.94 56.77 -14.53
C ILE A 651 48.42 58.19 -14.22
N ALA A 652 47.28 58.30 -13.52
CA ALA A 652 46.75 59.59 -13.06
C ALA A 652 47.64 60.25 -11.99
N LEU A 653 48.31 59.47 -11.12
CA LEU A 653 49.29 59.96 -10.15
C LEU A 653 50.63 60.34 -10.80
N GLY A 654 51.02 59.66 -11.88
CA GLY A 654 52.26 59.94 -12.63
C GLY A 654 52.19 61.17 -13.55
N ALA A 655 51.01 61.58 -14.02
CA ALA A 655 50.86 62.67 -15.00
C ALA A 655 50.51 64.06 -14.42
N GLY A 656 50.22 64.17 -13.11
CA GLY A 656 50.16 65.46 -12.42
C GLY A 656 48.89 65.69 -11.60
N GLY A 657 49.07 65.95 -10.30
CA GLY A 657 48.05 66.57 -9.44
C GLY A 657 46.94 65.64 -8.91
N GLY A 658 47.27 64.41 -8.50
CA GLY A 658 46.31 63.34 -8.19
C GLY A 658 45.71 63.31 -6.77
N THR A 659 45.17 64.40 -6.24
CA THR A 659 44.33 64.34 -5.01
C THR A 659 42.87 64.69 -5.28
N LEU A 660 42.60 65.61 -6.21
CA LEU A 660 41.23 66.01 -6.56
C LEU A 660 40.56 65.07 -7.58
N ALA A 661 41.34 64.43 -8.47
CA ALA A 661 40.80 63.46 -9.42
C ALA A 661 40.39 62.13 -8.75
N VAL A 662 41.15 61.70 -7.73
CA VAL A 662 40.83 60.50 -6.93
C VAL A 662 39.56 60.72 -6.12
N ILE A 663 39.43 61.88 -5.47
CA ILE A 663 38.19 62.28 -4.77
C ILE A 663 37.02 62.39 -5.77
N GLY A 664 37.25 62.90 -6.98
CA GLY A 664 36.22 62.98 -8.03
C GLY A 664 35.72 61.61 -8.50
N ILE A 665 36.61 60.63 -8.70
CA ILE A 665 36.23 59.26 -9.12
C ILE A 665 35.55 58.52 -7.96
N VAL A 666 36.08 58.63 -6.74
CA VAL A 666 35.45 58.07 -5.53
C VAL A 666 34.07 58.69 -5.29
N LEU A 667 33.90 60.01 -5.46
CA LEU A 667 32.58 60.67 -5.38
C LEU A 667 31.65 60.27 -6.53
N LEU A 668 32.15 59.95 -7.72
CA LEU A 668 31.35 59.50 -8.86
C LEU A 668 30.88 58.05 -8.68
N ILE A 669 31.71 57.20 -8.08
CA ILE A 669 31.37 55.83 -7.63
C ILE A 669 30.34 55.92 -6.50
N LEU A 670 30.55 56.77 -5.51
CA LEU A 670 29.61 57.00 -4.41
C LEU A 670 28.29 57.66 -4.89
N SER A 671 28.29 58.46 -5.95
CA SER A 671 27.06 59.06 -6.50
C SER A 671 26.22 58.11 -7.34
N LYS A 672 26.80 57.00 -7.81
CA LYS A 672 26.09 55.94 -8.54
C LYS A 672 25.52 54.84 -7.62
N ARG A 673 25.90 54.83 -6.34
CA ARG A 673 25.36 53.96 -5.27
C ARG A 673 24.22 54.62 -4.46
N LYS A 674 23.47 55.55 -5.06
CA LYS A 674 22.26 56.14 -4.45
C LYS A 674 21.08 56.07 -5.37
#